data_AF-A0A7J6F9I4-F1
#
_entry.id   AF-A0A7J6F9I4-F1
#
_cell.length_a   1.000
_cell.length_b   1.000
_cell.length_c   1.000
_cell.angle_alpha   90.00
_cell.angle_beta   90.00
_cell.angle_gamma   90.00
#
_symmetry.space_group_name_H-M   'P 1'
#
loop_
_entity.id
_entity.type
_entity.pdbx_description
1 polymer ?
#
loop_
_entity_poly.entity_id
_entity_poly.type
_entity_poly.pdbx_seq_one_letter_code
_entity_poly.pdbx_strand_id
1 'polypeptide(L)'
;MSSMPNSRQNFFFFFLTLLLHSPFTISIAVTNNEASLLFSWLQSSSSFSSFFNWNIHDQTPCNWTAITCSSQGLVTEININSVPLHLPLLSNLSSFKSLKRLVISDANITGMLPEDIGDCPELKVIDFSSNSLVGSIPRSLGKLRYLEDLILDSNQLTGKIPVEIGDCFGLKNLLLFDNRLSGTIPTQLGKLTGLEVIRVGGNEDIIGKIPDELGNCGNLTVLGLADTKISGTLPVSLGRLKKLQTLSIYTTMISGEIPPEIGNCSELVSLFLYENSLSGSIPSEIGNLKKLEQLFLWQNNLVGAIPEEIGNCISLTNIDLSLNSISGTIPLSLGKLSELVEFMISNNNISGSIPLNLFNATKLEQLQLDTNQISGLIPPEIGKLSKLNVFFAWQNQLEGSIPSSLASCTSLQALDLSHNFLTGTIPPGLFQLRNLTKFLLIDNDISGSIPPDIGNCSSLVRLRLGNNRISGGIPATIGGLKSLNFLDLSANRLSGLVPDEIGSCTELQMIDLSNNTLEGPLPHTLSSLSGLQVLDCSSNRFSGQIPASFGRLVSLNKLILSKNSFSGTIPLSLGLCLSLQLLDLSSNELTGSIPIELGRIEALEIALNLSWNGLSGPIPSQISALTKLSILDLSHNKLEGDLNPLGGLDNLVSLNVSHNNFTGYLPDNKLFRQLSPTDLEGNKGLCSSISISESCFLTDVGKAGMAKTENEVQRSRRLKLALALLITLTIAMVVMGVIAMIRARKTLRDGDDDSELGDSWPWQFTPFQKLHFSVDEILKCLVDTNVIGKGCSGVVYKADMQNGDVIAVKKLWPAAAATTRGFVDEKSGVRDSFSAEVKTLGSIRHKNIVRFLGCCWNRNTRLLMYDYMPNGSLGSILHERTGSNGLEWELRYQILLGAAQGLAYLHHDCVPPIVHRDIKANNILIGLEFEPYIADFGLAKLVDDGDFARSSNTVAGIEVLDESLLSRSESEIEEMMQALGIALLCVNSTPDERPTMKDVSAMLKEIKHERE
;
A
#
# COMPACT_ATOMS: atom_id res chain seq x y z
N MET A 1 -99.16 28.89 41.92
CA MET A 1 -99.11 30.21 41.26
C MET A 1 -97.76 30.86 41.54
N SER A 2 -97.38 31.84 40.72
CA SER A 2 -96.40 32.93 40.91
C SER A 2 -95.93 33.26 42.35
N SER A 3 -94.71 33.78 42.59
CA SER A 3 -93.57 34.08 41.69
C SER A 3 -92.30 34.52 42.44
N MET A 4 -91.19 34.66 41.70
CA MET A 4 -90.04 35.57 41.95
C MET A 4 -90.49 37.08 42.05
N PRO A 5 -89.64 38.12 42.36
CA PRO A 5 -88.18 38.19 42.10
C PRO A 5 -87.22 39.08 42.98
N ASN A 6 -85.93 38.91 42.70
CA ASN A 6 -84.83 39.90 42.56
C ASN A 6 -84.37 40.91 43.66
N SER A 7 -83.06 40.74 43.99
CA SER A 7 -81.95 41.72 43.82
C SER A 7 -81.45 42.61 44.99
N ARG A 8 -80.11 42.51 45.20
CA ARG A 8 -79.06 43.55 45.36
C ARG A 8 -79.22 44.63 46.46
N GLN A 9 -78.18 45.08 47.18
CA GLN A 9 -76.71 44.88 47.05
C GLN A 9 -75.96 45.26 48.36
N ASN A 10 -74.79 44.63 48.61
CA ASN A 10 -73.62 45.19 49.36
C ASN A 10 -73.76 45.56 50.87
N PHE A 11 -72.76 45.40 51.76
CA PHE A 11 -71.46 44.68 51.73
C PHE A 11 -70.93 44.52 53.18
N PHE A 12 -70.31 43.38 53.53
CA PHE A 12 -68.98 43.24 54.22
C PHE A 12 -68.73 41.78 54.65
N PHE A 13 -67.67 41.16 54.10
CA PHE A 13 -66.80 40.05 54.57
C PHE A 13 -67.32 39.02 55.64
N PHE A 14 -67.03 37.70 55.64
CA PHE A 14 -66.51 36.64 54.74
C PHE A 14 -66.23 35.40 55.68
N PHE A 15 -66.06 34.13 55.33
CA PHE A 15 -66.42 33.18 54.23
C PHE A 15 -65.93 31.78 54.74
N LEU A 16 -66.53 30.60 54.56
CA LEU A 16 -67.81 30.13 53.99
C LEU A 16 -68.20 28.78 54.69
N THR A 17 -69.32 28.15 54.33
CA THR A 17 -69.80 26.82 54.79
C THR A 17 -68.98 25.63 54.23
N LEU A 18 -68.76 24.50 54.92
CA LEU A 18 -69.68 23.44 55.41
C LEU A 18 -70.43 22.63 54.32
N LEU A 19 -70.23 21.30 54.32
CA LEU A 19 -71.13 20.20 53.84
C LEU A 19 -71.36 20.07 52.29
N LEU A 20 -71.61 18.91 51.66
CA LEU A 20 -71.75 17.49 52.07
C LEU A 20 -71.53 16.51 50.87
N HIS A 21 -71.18 15.25 51.16
CA HIS A 21 -71.35 14.01 50.35
C HIS A 21 -70.84 13.89 48.89
N SER A 22 -69.77 13.09 48.74
CA SER A 22 -69.62 12.04 47.71
C SER A 22 -68.69 10.94 48.25
N PRO A 23 -68.67 9.69 47.72
CA PRO A 23 -67.80 8.64 48.26
C PRO A 23 -66.34 8.88 47.87
N PHE A 24 -65.43 8.73 48.85
CA PHE A 24 -63.99 8.67 48.57
C PHE A 24 -63.63 7.36 47.87
N THR A 25 -63.79 7.32 46.55
CA THR A 25 -62.90 6.53 45.71
C THR A 25 -61.51 7.11 45.85
N ILE A 26 -60.69 6.53 46.73
CA ILE A 26 -59.26 6.80 46.74
C ILE A 26 -58.72 6.32 45.39
N SER A 27 -58.53 7.27 44.47
CA SER A 27 -57.90 7.02 43.19
C SER A 27 -56.42 6.76 43.45
N ILE A 28 -56.09 5.51 43.78
CA ILE A 28 -54.72 5.02 43.69
C ILE A 28 -54.33 5.22 42.22
N ALA A 29 -53.43 6.16 41.96
CA ALA A 29 -52.94 6.40 40.62
C ALA A 29 -52.25 5.11 40.15
N VAL A 30 -52.88 4.41 39.21
CA VAL A 30 -52.28 3.26 38.54
C VAL A 30 -51.18 3.83 37.65
N THR A 31 -49.96 3.86 38.17
CA THR A 31 -48.75 4.21 37.43
C THR A 31 -48.67 3.33 36.20
N ASN A 32 -48.69 3.93 35.00
CA ASN A 32 -48.60 3.17 33.77
C ASN A 32 -47.26 2.42 33.75
N ASN A 33 -47.31 1.10 33.62
CA ASN A 33 -46.13 0.24 33.64
C ASN A 33 -45.16 0.56 32.48
N GLU A 34 -45.70 0.92 31.31
CA GLU A 34 -44.91 1.35 30.15
C GLU A 34 -44.13 2.65 30.44
N ALA A 35 -44.80 3.65 31.01
CA ALA A 35 -44.17 4.90 31.44
C ALA A 35 -43.11 4.67 32.53
N SER A 36 -43.41 3.80 33.49
CA SER A 36 -42.52 3.50 34.62
C SER A 36 -41.22 2.84 34.15
N LEU A 37 -41.31 1.86 33.24
CA LEU A 37 -40.15 1.22 32.62
C LEU A 37 -39.32 2.22 31.82
N LEU A 38 -39.95 2.93 30.88
CA LEU A 38 -39.29 3.93 30.02
C LEU A 38 -38.53 4.97 30.85
N PHE A 39 -39.19 5.59 31.83
CA PHE A 39 -38.58 6.62 32.68
C PHE A 39 -37.42 6.04 33.53
N SER A 40 -37.60 4.85 34.12
CA SER A 40 -36.56 4.23 34.94
C SER A 40 -35.29 3.85 34.17
N TRP A 41 -35.42 3.50 32.89
CA TRP A 41 -34.30 3.29 31.98
C TRP A 41 -33.63 4.62 31.63
N LEU A 42 -34.38 5.55 31.04
CA LEU A 42 -33.82 6.78 30.49
C LEU A 42 -33.23 7.72 31.57
N GLN A 43 -33.78 7.73 32.79
CA GLN A 43 -33.27 8.57 33.90
C GLN A 43 -31.79 8.28 34.24
N SER A 44 -31.27 7.09 33.89
CA SER A 44 -29.85 6.76 34.08
C SER A 44 -28.90 7.32 33.02
N SER A 45 -29.42 7.92 31.92
CA SER A 45 -28.60 8.51 30.85
C SER A 45 -28.07 9.90 31.21
N SER A 46 -26.82 10.18 30.82
CA SER A 46 -26.25 11.54 30.78
C SER A 46 -27.06 12.51 29.92
N SER A 47 -27.72 12.00 28.87
CA SER A 47 -28.47 12.78 27.87
C SER A 47 -29.95 12.97 28.21
N PHE A 48 -30.37 12.68 29.44
CA PHE A 48 -31.77 12.84 29.90
C PHE A 48 -32.30 14.27 29.72
N SER A 49 -31.43 15.29 29.69
CA SER A 49 -31.79 16.70 29.41
C SER A 49 -32.46 16.90 28.04
N SER A 50 -32.18 16.05 27.06
CA SER A 50 -32.83 16.06 25.73
C SER A 50 -34.31 15.65 25.77
N PHE A 51 -34.75 15.05 26.88
CA PHE A 51 -36.08 14.46 27.05
C PHE A 51 -36.90 15.15 28.14
N PHE A 52 -36.77 16.48 28.23
CA PHE A 52 -37.33 17.36 29.27
C PHE A 52 -38.85 17.25 29.54
N ASN A 53 -39.63 16.60 28.66
CA ASN A 53 -41.07 16.35 28.84
C ASN A 53 -41.40 14.93 29.35
N TRP A 54 -40.41 14.09 29.64
CA TRP A 54 -40.61 12.80 30.28
C TRP A 54 -40.82 13.02 31.78
N ASN A 55 -42.00 12.67 32.30
CA ASN A 55 -42.38 12.92 33.70
C ASN A 55 -43.16 11.73 34.29
N ILE A 56 -42.56 11.05 35.26
CA ILE A 56 -43.13 9.87 35.96
C ILE A 56 -44.50 10.11 36.62
N HIS A 57 -44.91 11.38 36.81
CA HIS A 57 -46.22 11.73 37.35
C HIS A 57 -47.34 11.86 36.30
N ASP A 58 -47.02 11.76 35.00
CA ASP A 58 -48.01 11.73 33.94
C ASP A 58 -48.78 10.40 33.96
N GLN A 59 -50.08 10.45 33.64
CA GLN A 59 -50.92 9.23 33.60
C GLN A 59 -50.54 8.25 32.47
N THR A 60 -49.77 8.73 31.48
CA THR A 60 -49.47 8.00 30.25
C THR A 60 -48.29 8.68 29.52
N PRO A 61 -47.38 7.93 28.86
CA PRO A 61 -46.20 8.50 28.23
C PRO A 61 -46.48 9.08 26.83
N CYS A 62 -47.74 9.12 26.37
CA CYS A 62 -48.11 9.43 24.99
C CYS A 62 -47.89 10.89 24.54
N ASN A 63 -47.46 11.77 25.45
CA ASN A 63 -47.05 13.15 25.16
C ASN A 63 -45.53 13.36 25.30
N TRP A 64 -44.77 12.30 25.60
CA TRP A 64 -43.32 12.34 25.77
C TRP A 64 -42.61 12.36 24.40
N THR A 65 -41.48 13.05 24.30
CA THR A 65 -40.66 13.06 23.07
C THR A 65 -40.19 11.64 22.77
N ALA A 66 -40.09 11.29 21.48
CA ALA A 66 -39.77 9.94 20.99
C ALA A 66 -40.82 8.83 21.26
N ILE A 67 -41.98 9.12 21.85
CA ILE A 67 -43.04 8.14 22.14
C ILE A 67 -44.31 8.44 21.32
N THR A 68 -44.91 7.42 20.69
CA THR A 68 -46.26 7.49 20.10
C THR A 68 -47.12 6.33 20.57
N CYS A 69 -48.44 6.55 20.69
CA CYS A 69 -49.39 5.61 21.26
C CYS A 69 -50.60 5.30 20.38
N SER A 70 -51.30 4.22 20.73
CA SER A 70 -52.64 3.90 20.27
C SER A 70 -53.70 4.88 20.81
N SER A 71 -54.91 4.83 20.23
CA SER A 71 -56.08 5.56 20.76
C SER A 71 -56.58 5.05 22.12
N GLN A 72 -55.99 3.97 22.65
CA GLN A 72 -56.20 3.47 24.01
C GLN A 72 -55.13 3.95 25.00
N GLY A 73 -54.12 4.73 24.55
CA GLY A 73 -53.06 5.26 25.40
C GLY A 73 -51.95 4.27 25.76
N LEU A 74 -51.80 3.19 24.97
CA LEU A 74 -50.72 2.21 25.05
C LEU A 74 -49.60 2.57 24.05
N VAL A 75 -48.34 2.34 24.40
CA VAL A 75 -47.20 2.65 23.53
C VAL A 75 -47.21 1.79 22.26
N THR A 76 -47.07 2.44 21.11
CA THR A 76 -47.02 1.81 19.78
C THR A 76 -45.72 2.11 19.03
N GLU A 77 -45.04 3.21 19.32
CA GLU A 77 -43.71 3.51 18.77
C GLU A 77 -42.81 4.13 19.83
N ILE A 78 -41.55 3.69 19.83
CA ILE A 78 -40.41 4.29 20.52
C ILE A 78 -39.40 4.62 19.41
N ASN A 79 -38.98 5.87 19.29
CA ASN A 79 -38.18 6.35 18.15
C ASN A 79 -37.17 7.41 18.58
N ILE A 80 -35.99 6.95 18.97
CA ILE A 80 -34.82 7.74 19.34
C ILE A 80 -33.76 7.54 18.24
N ASN A 81 -33.20 8.63 17.73
CA ASN A 81 -32.15 8.60 16.71
C ASN A 81 -31.18 9.77 16.90
N SER A 82 -29.89 9.54 16.72
CA SER A 82 -28.82 10.56 16.88
C SER A 82 -28.84 11.27 18.24
N VAL A 83 -28.97 10.50 19.32
CA VAL A 83 -28.92 10.99 20.70
C VAL A 83 -28.08 10.02 21.53
N PRO A 84 -26.83 10.35 21.90
CA PRO A 84 -25.95 9.43 22.62
C PRO A 84 -26.46 9.21 24.05
N LEU A 85 -27.10 8.06 24.28
CA LEU A 85 -27.70 7.71 25.56
C LEU A 85 -26.68 7.09 26.53
N HIS A 86 -25.66 6.40 26.02
CA HIS A 86 -24.67 5.64 26.80
C HIS A 86 -25.30 4.67 27.81
N LEU A 87 -26.36 3.96 27.38
CA LEU A 87 -27.13 3.03 28.21
C LEU A 87 -27.11 1.61 27.65
N PRO A 88 -27.22 0.58 28.50
CA PRO A 88 -27.66 -0.74 28.07
C PRO A 88 -29.05 -0.68 27.41
N LEU A 89 -29.28 -1.54 26.41
CA LEU A 89 -30.59 -1.63 25.73
C LEU A 89 -31.72 -1.95 26.73
N LEU A 90 -32.89 -1.32 26.52
CA LEU A 90 -34.07 -1.47 27.37
C LEU A 90 -34.47 -2.95 27.53
N SER A 91 -34.53 -3.41 28.78
CA SER A 91 -34.94 -4.78 29.13
C SER A 91 -36.43 -4.87 29.44
N ASN A 92 -36.96 -6.10 29.52
CA ASN A 92 -38.39 -6.36 29.79
C ASN A 92 -39.33 -5.78 28.72
N LEU A 93 -38.87 -5.78 27.45
CA LEU A 93 -39.60 -5.25 26.29
C LEU A 93 -40.96 -5.93 26.11
N SER A 94 -41.09 -7.19 26.55
CA SER A 94 -42.34 -7.94 26.54
C SER A 94 -43.48 -7.30 27.34
N SER A 95 -43.24 -6.22 28.09
CA SER A 95 -44.30 -5.37 28.66
C SER A 95 -45.07 -4.56 27.62
N PHE A 96 -44.44 -4.10 26.54
CA PHE A 96 -45.02 -3.19 25.54
C PHE A 96 -45.78 -3.96 24.45
N LYS A 97 -46.91 -4.60 24.82
CA LYS A 97 -47.61 -5.55 23.93
C LYS A 97 -48.17 -4.98 22.63
N SER A 98 -48.38 -3.66 22.54
CA SER A 98 -48.85 -2.98 21.32
C SER A 98 -47.76 -2.27 20.51
N LEU A 99 -46.48 -2.45 20.89
CA LEU A 99 -45.33 -1.85 20.21
C LEU A 99 -45.20 -2.38 18.78
N LYS A 100 -45.07 -1.45 17.83
CA LYS A 100 -44.99 -1.69 16.37
C LYS A 100 -43.67 -1.25 15.78
N ARG A 101 -43.09 -0.18 16.31
CA ARG A 101 -41.85 0.41 15.84
C ARG A 101 -40.95 0.70 17.02
N LEU A 102 -39.77 0.10 17.02
CA LEU A 102 -38.75 0.27 18.05
C LEU A 102 -37.46 0.68 17.36
N VAL A 103 -37.15 1.98 17.43
CA VAL A 103 -35.95 2.58 16.86
C VAL A 103 -35.16 3.24 17.97
N ILE A 104 -33.91 2.79 18.14
CA ILE A 104 -32.91 3.39 19.02
C ILE A 104 -31.58 3.32 18.27
N SER A 105 -31.45 4.15 17.23
CA SER A 105 -30.30 4.19 16.31
C SER A 105 -29.36 5.36 16.66
N ASP A 106 -28.07 5.26 16.35
CA ASP A 106 -27.07 6.33 16.54
C ASP A 106 -27.12 6.91 17.97
N ALA A 107 -27.12 6.00 18.95
CA ALA A 107 -27.46 6.30 20.34
C ALA A 107 -26.44 5.78 21.37
N ASN A 108 -25.32 5.23 20.90
CA ASN A 108 -24.26 4.60 21.71
C ASN A 108 -24.84 3.67 22.81
N ILE A 109 -25.79 2.82 22.42
CA ILE A 109 -26.40 1.81 23.27
C ILE A 109 -25.51 0.58 23.36
N THR A 110 -25.38 0.01 24.57
CA THR A 110 -24.54 -1.14 24.87
C THR A 110 -25.36 -2.38 25.28
N GLY A 111 -24.66 -3.49 25.55
CA GLY A 111 -25.27 -4.71 26.06
C GLY A 111 -25.86 -5.61 24.97
N MET A 112 -26.71 -6.57 25.38
CA MET A 112 -27.24 -7.60 24.49
C MET A 112 -28.69 -7.32 24.07
N LEU A 113 -29.03 -7.74 22.85
CA LEU A 113 -30.41 -7.86 22.39
C LEU A 113 -31.19 -8.82 23.33
N PRO A 114 -32.29 -8.39 23.97
CA PRO A 114 -32.99 -9.21 24.95
C PRO A 114 -33.89 -10.26 24.28
N GLU A 115 -33.84 -11.51 24.74
CA GLU A 115 -34.66 -12.62 24.20
C GLU A 115 -36.18 -12.39 24.34
N ASP A 116 -36.65 -11.47 25.21
CA ASP A 116 -38.09 -11.18 25.35
C ASP A 116 -38.65 -10.22 24.29
N ILE A 117 -37.81 -9.65 23.41
CA ILE A 117 -38.24 -8.85 22.25
C ILE A 117 -39.16 -9.64 21.31
N GLY A 118 -38.97 -10.95 21.21
CA GLY A 118 -39.81 -11.85 20.42
C GLY A 118 -41.23 -12.03 20.98
N ASP A 119 -41.52 -11.57 22.20
CA ASP A 119 -42.85 -11.63 22.82
C ASP A 119 -43.63 -10.30 22.67
N CYS A 120 -43.23 -9.43 21.74
CA CYS A 120 -43.92 -8.20 21.31
C CYS A 120 -44.57 -8.41 19.93
N PRO A 121 -45.75 -9.06 19.84
CA PRO A 121 -46.25 -9.66 18.60
C PRO A 121 -46.70 -8.64 17.54
N GLU A 122 -46.91 -7.37 17.88
CA GLU A 122 -47.28 -6.32 16.90
C GLU A 122 -46.06 -5.64 16.24
N LEU A 123 -44.82 -6.01 16.60
CA LEU A 123 -43.60 -5.42 16.03
C LEU A 123 -43.51 -5.62 14.51
N LYS A 124 -43.27 -4.49 13.83
CA LYS A 124 -43.06 -4.34 12.38
C LYS A 124 -41.67 -3.81 12.04
N VAL A 125 -41.10 -2.97 12.90
CA VAL A 125 -39.79 -2.34 12.70
C VAL A 125 -38.97 -2.48 13.97
N ILE A 126 -37.79 -3.06 13.85
CA ILE A 126 -36.72 -3.03 14.85
C ILE A 126 -35.51 -2.38 14.17
N ASP A 127 -35.02 -1.27 14.73
CA ASP A 127 -33.84 -0.57 14.25
C ASP A 127 -32.95 -0.17 15.43
N PHE A 128 -31.77 -0.78 15.49
CA PHE A 128 -30.72 -0.47 16.45
C PHE A 128 -29.38 -0.22 15.74
N SER A 129 -29.40 0.24 14.48
CA SER A 129 -28.20 0.59 13.71
C SER A 129 -27.30 1.59 14.44
N SER A 130 -26.00 1.56 14.16
CA SER A 130 -25.00 2.49 14.70
C SER A 130 -24.96 2.54 16.23
N ASN A 131 -24.63 1.40 16.85
CA ASN A 131 -24.56 1.25 18.31
C ASN A 131 -23.44 0.30 18.74
N SER A 132 -23.30 0.09 20.05
CA SER A 132 -22.32 -0.78 20.70
C SER A 132 -22.96 -2.08 21.22
N LEU A 133 -23.98 -2.62 20.53
CA LEU A 133 -24.62 -3.88 20.93
C LEU A 133 -23.69 -5.08 20.72
N VAL A 134 -23.70 -6.00 21.68
CA VAL A 134 -22.83 -7.18 21.74
C VAL A 134 -23.64 -8.47 21.90
N GLY A 135 -22.96 -9.62 21.76
CA GLY A 135 -23.58 -10.95 21.87
C GLY A 135 -24.37 -11.35 20.65
N SER A 136 -25.18 -12.41 20.74
CA SER A 136 -25.86 -13.02 19.60
C SER A 136 -27.25 -12.48 19.33
N ILE A 137 -27.62 -12.40 18.05
CA ILE A 137 -28.99 -12.14 17.59
C ILE A 137 -29.95 -13.19 18.21
N PRO A 138 -31.00 -12.78 18.97
CA PRO A 138 -31.91 -13.69 19.64
C PRO A 138 -32.69 -14.61 18.70
N ARG A 139 -32.89 -15.87 19.10
CA ARG A 139 -33.73 -16.80 18.32
C ARG A 139 -35.22 -16.47 18.44
N SER A 140 -35.62 -15.81 19.52
CA SER A 140 -36.99 -15.37 19.74
C SER A 140 -37.52 -14.42 18.66
N LEU A 141 -36.66 -13.72 17.92
CA LEU A 141 -37.07 -12.85 16.81
C LEU A 141 -37.90 -13.60 15.76
N GLY A 142 -37.67 -14.90 15.55
CA GLY A 142 -38.50 -15.77 14.67
C GLY A 142 -39.97 -15.91 15.07
N LYS A 143 -40.37 -15.43 16.26
CA LYS A 143 -41.78 -15.29 16.67
C LYS A 143 -42.47 -14.12 15.94
N LEU A 144 -41.73 -13.10 15.52
CA LEU A 144 -42.25 -11.82 15.03
C LEU A 144 -42.68 -11.89 13.56
N ARG A 145 -43.79 -12.60 13.30
CA ARG A 145 -44.30 -12.86 11.95
C ARG A 145 -44.74 -11.61 11.17
N TYR A 146 -44.93 -10.48 11.86
CA TYR A 146 -45.30 -9.19 11.26
C TYR A 146 -44.12 -8.23 11.11
N LEU A 147 -42.90 -8.64 11.49
CA LEU A 147 -41.67 -7.86 11.31
C LEU A 147 -41.41 -7.66 9.81
N GLU A 148 -41.35 -6.40 9.38
CA GLU A 148 -41.07 -5.97 8.01
C GLU A 148 -39.61 -5.50 7.88
N ASP A 149 -39.09 -4.80 8.89
CA ASP A 149 -37.73 -4.27 8.92
C ASP A 149 -36.98 -4.78 10.16
N LEU A 150 -35.82 -5.40 9.95
CA LEU A 150 -34.85 -5.76 10.98
C LEU A 150 -33.49 -5.14 10.64
N ILE A 151 -33.14 -4.08 11.35
CA ILE A 151 -31.97 -3.24 11.12
C ILE A 151 -31.09 -3.29 12.37
N LEU A 152 -29.93 -3.93 12.25
CA LEU A 152 -28.96 -4.22 13.32
C LEU A 152 -27.51 -4.00 12.86
N ASP A 153 -27.31 -3.31 11.74
CA ASP A 153 -25.99 -3.07 11.18
C ASP A 153 -25.15 -2.10 12.03
N SER A 154 -23.85 -1.98 11.72
CA SER A 154 -22.95 -1.02 12.36
C SER A 154 -22.90 -1.21 13.89
N ASN A 155 -22.58 -2.43 14.33
CA ASN A 155 -22.65 -2.89 15.72
C ASN A 155 -21.55 -3.94 16.05
N GLN A 156 -21.54 -4.50 17.26
CA GLN A 156 -20.59 -5.52 17.72
C GLN A 156 -21.24 -6.91 17.94
N LEU A 157 -22.33 -7.23 17.22
CA LEU A 157 -23.06 -8.49 17.36
C LEU A 157 -22.21 -9.67 16.85
N THR A 158 -22.38 -10.83 17.48
CA THR A 158 -21.52 -12.02 17.33
C THR A 158 -22.33 -13.30 17.13
N GLY A 159 -21.64 -14.42 16.88
CA GLY A 159 -22.31 -15.71 16.68
C GLY A 159 -22.98 -15.80 15.31
N LYS A 160 -24.02 -16.64 15.18
CA LYS A 160 -24.63 -16.98 13.88
C LYS A 160 -25.96 -16.25 13.67
N ILE A 161 -26.25 -15.90 12.41
CA ILE A 161 -27.60 -15.52 11.97
C ILE A 161 -28.57 -16.67 12.30
N PRO A 162 -29.62 -16.45 13.13
CA PRO A 162 -30.57 -17.50 13.50
C PRO A 162 -31.35 -18.05 12.28
N VAL A 163 -31.55 -19.37 12.25
CA VAL A 163 -32.36 -20.02 11.19
C VAL A 163 -33.84 -19.66 11.32
N GLU A 164 -34.25 -19.28 12.53
CA GLU A 164 -35.58 -18.86 12.94
C GLU A 164 -36.02 -17.53 12.30
N ILE A 165 -35.08 -16.68 11.82
CA ILE A 165 -35.42 -15.47 11.04
C ILE A 165 -36.17 -15.85 9.75
N GLY A 166 -35.95 -17.05 9.20
CA GLY A 166 -36.71 -17.55 8.06
C GLY A 166 -38.20 -17.78 8.32
N ASP A 167 -38.69 -17.67 9.56
CA ASP A 167 -40.12 -17.73 9.91
C ASP A 167 -40.74 -16.34 10.16
N CYS A 168 -39.97 -15.25 10.01
CA CYS A 168 -40.45 -13.86 9.98
C CYS A 168 -41.10 -13.53 8.62
N PHE A 169 -42.23 -14.16 8.28
CA PHE A 169 -42.80 -14.11 6.92
C PHE A 169 -43.16 -12.71 6.37
N GLY A 170 -43.25 -11.67 7.22
CA GLY A 170 -43.43 -10.28 6.80
C GLY A 170 -42.17 -9.57 6.32
N LEU A 171 -40.98 -10.15 6.52
CA LEU A 171 -39.70 -9.44 6.44
C LEU A 171 -39.36 -9.02 5.00
N LYS A 172 -39.06 -7.73 4.84
CA LYS A 172 -38.61 -7.05 3.62
C LYS A 172 -37.15 -6.68 3.69
N ASN A 173 -36.73 -6.08 4.81
CA ASN A 173 -35.38 -5.53 4.98
C ASN A 173 -34.65 -6.25 6.10
N LEU A 174 -33.51 -6.86 5.77
CA LEU A 174 -32.61 -7.52 6.72
C LEU A 174 -31.22 -6.89 6.59
N LEU A 175 -30.91 -5.96 7.49
CA LEU A 175 -29.63 -5.23 7.53
C LEU A 175 -28.85 -5.67 8.78
N LEU A 176 -27.79 -6.44 8.56
CA LEU A 176 -26.89 -7.00 9.58
C LEU A 176 -25.41 -6.73 9.25
N PHE A 177 -25.14 -5.76 8.37
CA PHE A 177 -23.79 -5.50 7.89
C PHE A 177 -22.92 -4.81 8.96
N ASP A 178 -21.60 -4.73 8.75
CA ASP A 178 -20.63 -4.09 9.65
C ASP A 178 -20.78 -4.53 11.12
N ASN A 179 -20.51 -5.82 11.35
CA ASN A 179 -20.70 -6.52 12.62
C ASN A 179 -19.66 -7.66 12.76
N ARG A 180 -19.72 -8.45 13.85
CA ARG A 180 -18.83 -9.60 14.11
C ARG A 180 -19.56 -10.95 13.99
N LEU A 181 -20.55 -11.04 13.09
CA LEU A 181 -21.30 -12.28 12.84
C LEU A 181 -20.44 -13.31 12.12
N SER A 182 -20.82 -14.58 12.28
CA SER A 182 -20.02 -15.74 11.89
C SER A 182 -20.86 -16.91 11.39
N GLY A 183 -20.21 -17.85 10.69
CA GLY A 183 -20.88 -19.04 10.17
C GLY A 183 -21.60 -18.79 8.85
N THR A 184 -22.60 -19.62 8.53
CA THR A 184 -23.22 -19.64 7.19
C THR A 184 -24.51 -18.84 7.12
N ILE A 185 -24.79 -18.19 5.98
CA ILE A 185 -26.14 -17.66 5.67
C ILE A 185 -27.17 -18.81 5.74
N PRO A 186 -28.27 -18.68 6.51
CA PRO A 186 -29.28 -19.74 6.61
C PRO A 186 -30.04 -19.96 5.30
N THR A 187 -30.15 -21.23 4.86
CA THR A 187 -31.01 -21.63 3.73
C THR A 187 -32.48 -21.27 3.97
N GLN A 188 -32.88 -21.18 5.24
CA GLN A 188 -34.22 -20.80 5.68
C GLN A 188 -34.63 -19.38 5.27
N LEU A 189 -33.68 -18.47 4.97
CA LEU A 189 -34.01 -17.14 4.45
C LEU A 189 -34.70 -17.22 3.08
N GLY A 190 -34.46 -18.29 2.29
CA GLY A 190 -35.19 -18.57 1.05
C GLY A 190 -36.68 -18.90 1.20
N LYS A 191 -37.21 -18.97 2.44
CA LYS A 191 -38.66 -18.95 2.71
C LYS A 191 -39.27 -17.55 2.54
N LEU A 192 -38.46 -16.50 2.70
CA LEU A 192 -38.90 -15.11 2.77
C LEU A 192 -39.15 -14.55 1.36
N THR A 193 -40.23 -14.99 0.73
CA THR A 193 -40.60 -14.56 -0.64
C THR A 193 -40.94 -13.06 -0.72
N GLY A 194 -41.24 -12.44 0.42
CA GLY A 194 -41.46 -10.99 0.55
C GLY A 194 -40.19 -10.14 0.64
N LEU A 195 -39.01 -10.76 0.85
CA LEU A 195 -37.74 -10.06 1.12
C LEU A 195 -37.32 -9.19 -0.07
N GLU A 196 -36.97 -7.94 0.20
CA GLU A 196 -36.60 -6.90 -0.76
C GLU A 196 -35.10 -6.55 -0.63
N VAL A 197 -34.57 -6.41 0.59
CA VAL A 197 -33.14 -6.12 0.83
C VAL A 197 -32.55 -7.11 1.83
N ILE A 198 -31.38 -7.66 1.49
CA ILE A 198 -30.48 -8.33 2.43
C ILE A 198 -29.07 -7.76 2.32
N ARG A 199 -28.53 -7.25 3.44
CA ARG A 199 -27.12 -6.81 3.57
C ARG A 199 -26.51 -7.45 4.81
N VAL A 200 -25.48 -8.26 4.62
CA VAL A 200 -24.73 -8.95 5.69
C VAL A 200 -23.21 -8.81 5.50
N GLY A 201 -22.78 -7.86 4.68
CA GLY A 201 -21.37 -7.59 4.42
C GLY A 201 -20.62 -7.00 5.63
N GLY A 202 -19.31 -6.80 5.53
CA GLY A 202 -18.50 -6.28 6.65
C GLY A 202 -18.56 -7.17 7.89
N ASN A 203 -18.76 -8.48 7.69
CA ASN A 203 -18.83 -9.50 8.74
C ASN A 203 -17.86 -10.61 8.36
N GLU A 204 -16.59 -10.39 8.70
CA GLU A 204 -15.48 -11.22 8.25
C GLU A 204 -15.71 -12.73 8.36
N ASP A 205 -16.24 -13.21 9.50
CA ASP A 205 -16.37 -14.64 9.79
C ASP A 205 -17.64 -15.31 9.23
N ILE A 206 -18.43 -14.60 8.41
CA ILE A 206 -19.46 -15.25 7.60
C ILE A 206 -18.77 -16.05 6.48
N ILE A 207 -19.05 -17.35 6.44
CA ILE A 207 -18.33 -18.38 5.67
C ILE A 207 -19.29 -19.29 4.88
N GLY A 208 -18.70 -20.08 3.99
CA GLY A 208 -19.41 -21.10 3.20
C GLY A 208 -20.12 -20.51 1.98
N LYS A 209 -20.95 -21.31 1.32
CA LYS A 209 -21.61 -20.90 0.07
C LYS A 209 -22.83 -20.00 0.28
N ILE A 210 -23.11 -19.20 -0.74
CA ILE A 210 -24.40 -18.55 -0.94
C ILE A 210 -25.48 -19.65 -1.09
N PRO A 211 -26.58 -19.63 -0.30
CA PRO A 211 -27.66 -20.60 -0.43
C PRO A 211 -28.39 -20.49 -1.77
N ASP A 212 -28.59 -21.62 -2.46
CA ASP A 212 -29.39 -21.68 -3.70
C ASP A 212 -30.83 -21.22 -3.46
N GLU A 213 -31.33 -21.40 -2.24
CA GLU A 213 -32.66 -21.02 -1.79
C GLU A 213 -32.91 -19.51 -1.79
N LEU A 214 -31.86 -18.66 -1.75
CA LEU A 214 -32.03 -17.20 -1.88
C LEU A 214 -32.63 -16.83 -3.25
N GLY A 215 -32.42 -17.65 -4.29
CA GLY A 215 -33.08 -17.50 -5.58
C GLY A 215 -34.60 -17.69 -5.57
N ASN A 216 -35.21 -17.98 -4.41
CA ASN A 216 -36.66 -18.01 -4.23
C ASN A 216 -37.24 -16.68 -3.68
N CYS A 217 -36.38 -15.76 -3.21
CA CYS A 217 -36.77 -14.42 -2.74
C CYS A 217 -37.11 -13.50 -3.93
N GLY A 218 -38.16 -13.81 -4.69
CA GLY A 218 -38.49 -13.13 -5.95
C GLY A 218 -38.82 -11.63 -5.87
N ASN A 219 -38.90 -11.07 -4.66
CA ASN A 219 -38.99 -9.63 -4.41
C ASN A 219 -37.64 -8.90 -4.35
N LEU A 220 -36.51 -9.62 -4.20
CA LEU A 220 -35.23 -9.05 -3.81
C LEU A 220 -34.72 -8.03 -4.85
N THR A 221 -34.42 -6.82 -4.38
CA THR A 221 -33.81 -5.71 -5.13
C THR A 221 -32.33 -5.55 -4.80
N VAL A 222 -31.89 -5.89 -3.58
CA VAL A 222 -30.49 -5.75 -3.14
C VAL A 222 -30.00 -7.01 -2.43
N LEU A 223 -28.85 -7.54 -2.88
CA LEU A 223 -28.10 -8.63 -2.25
C LEU A 223 -26.67 -8.14 -1.98
N GLY A 224 -26.35 -7.83 -0.72
CA GLY A 224 -25.04 -7.32 -0.28
C GLY A 224 -24.32 -8.28 0.67
N LEU A 225 -23.25 -8.92 0.19
CA LEU A 225 -22.44 -9.93 0.89
C LEU A 225 -20.93 -9.58 0.95
N ALA A 226 -20.57 -8.35 0.59
CA ALA A 226 -19.18 -7.90 0.46
C ALA A 226 -18.39 -7.95 1.78
N ASP A 227 -17.07 -8.06 1.70
CA ASP A 227 -16.17 -8.11 2.87
C ASP A 227 -16.55 -9.23 3.86
N THR A 228 -16.62 -10.46 3.33
CA THR A 228 -16.92 -11.70 4.08
C THR A 228 -16.10 -12.89 3.55
N LYS A 229 -15.91 -13.93 4.37
CA LYS A 229 -15.24 -15.19 3.98
C LYS A 229 -16.19 -16.17 3.25
N ILE A 230 -17.24 -15.66 2.60
CA ILE A 230 -18.17 -16.43 1.74
C ILE A 230 -17.42 -16.98 0.53
N SER A 231 -17.70 -18.23 0.16
CA SER A 231 -16.85 -19.05 -0.70
C SER A 231 -17.62 -20.00 -1.62
N GLY A 232 -16.91 -20.60 -2.59
CA GLY A 232 -17.50 -21.44 -3.63
C GLY A 232 -18.08 -20.62 -4.78
N THR A 233 -19.04 -21.17 -5.52
CA THR A 233 -19.58 -20.58 -6.76
C THR A 233 -20.79 -19.69 -6.52
N LEU A 234 -20.95 -18.66 -7.37
CA LEU A 234 -22.22 -17.93 -7.51
C LEU A 234 -23.33 -18.91 -7.97
N PRO A 235 -24.45 -19.06 -7.23
CA PRO A 235 -25.47 -20.04 -7.58
C PRO A 235 -26.34 -19.58 -8.76
N VAL A 236 -26.58 -20.48 -9.71
CA VAL A 236 -27.42 -20.24 -10.91
C VAL A 236 -28.86 -19.81 -10.56
N SER A 237 -29.31 -20.06 -9.33
CA SER A 237 -30.62 -19.62 -8.85
C SER A 237 -30.76 -18.10 -8.73
N LEU A 238 -29.66 -17.33 -8.67
CA LEU A 238 -29.69 -15.86 -8.66
C LEU A 238 -30.40 -15.30 -9.91
N GLY A 239 -30.31 -15.96 -11.07
CA GLY A 239 -31.02 -15.56 -12.29
C GLY A 239 -32.55 -15.61 -12.23
N ARG A 240 -33.12 -16.13 -11.13
CA ARG A 240 -34.56 -16.06 -10.82
C ARG A 240 -34.97 -14.73 -10.21
N LEU A 241 -34.01 -13.95 -9.68
CA LEU A 241 -34.24 -12.67 -9.00
C LEU A 241 -34.49 -11.56 -10.02
N LYS A 242 -35.68 -11.58 -10.63
CA LYS A 242 -36.07 -10.67 -11.72
C LYS A 242 -36.18 -9.19 -11.32
N LYS A 243 -36.25 -8.88 -10.01
CA LYS A 243 -36.26 -7.53 -9.46
C LYS A 243 -34.90 -7.03 -8.96
N LEU A 244 -33.85 -7.87 -9.00
CA LEU A 244 -32.55 -7.54 -8.44
C LEU A 244 -31.94 -6.34 -9.19
N GLN A 245 -31.65 -5.27 -8.46
CA GLN A 245 -31.04 -4.02 -8.94
C GLN A 245 -29.57 -3.94 -8.57
N THR A 246 -29.20 -4.40 -7.37
CA THR A 246 -27.80 -4.41 -6.89
C THR A 246 -27.39 -5.81 -6.46
N LEU A 247 -26.37 -6.36 -7.12
CA LEU A 247 -25.65 -7.55 -6.67
C LEU A 247 -24.24 -7.13 -6.23
N SER A 248 -23.99 -7.17 -4.93
CA SER A 248 -22.77 -6.68 -4.30
C SER A 248 -22.09 -7.79 -3.51
N ILE A 249 -21.09 -8.44 -4.11
CA ILE A 249 -20.33 -9.56 -3.55
C ILE A 249 -18.86 -9.35 -3.92
N TYR A 250 -18.21 -8.38 -3.28
CA TYR A 250 -16.80 -8.03 -3.49
C TYR A 250 -15.97 -8.27 -2.23
N THR A 251 -14.65 -8.41 -2.37
CA THR A 251 -13.74 -8.78 -1.27
C THR A 251 -14.17 -10.08 -0.56
N THR A 252 -14.38 -11.16 -1.32
CA THR A 252 -14.79 -12.47 -0.76
C THR A 252 -13.96 -13.64 -1.32
N MET A 253 -14.25 -14.85 -0.84
CA MET A 253 -13.62 -16.10 -1.31
C MET A 253 -14.44 -16.80 -2.42
N ILE A 254 -15.35 -16.08 -3.08
CA ILE A 254 -16.12 -16.58 -4.23
C ILE A 254 -15.18 -16.91 -5.40
N SER A 255 -15.49 -18.01 -6.10
CA SER A 255 -14.63 -18.65 -7.10
C SER A 255 -15.45 -19.40 -8.15
N GLY A 256 -14.80 -19.89 -9.21
CA GLY A 256 -15.48 -20.50 -10.34
C GLY A 256 -16.10 -19.46 -11.27
N GLU A 257 -16.97 -19.90 -12.18
CA GLU A 257 -17.46 -19.05 -13.28
C GLU A 257 -18.64 -18.16 -12.87
N ILE A 258 -18.76 -17.01 -13.52
CA ILE A 258 -19.96 -16.16 -13.43
C ILE A 258 -21.09 -16.88 -14.18
N PRO A 259 -22.20 -17.27 -13.53
CA PRO A 259 -23.26 -18.03 -14.20
C PRO A 259 -23.96 -17.18 -15.27
N PRO A 260 -24.12 -17.67 -16.51
CA PRO A 260 -24.87 -16.99 -17.58
C PRO A 260 -26.28 -16.56 -17.17
N GLU A 261 -26.89 -17.27 -16.22
CA GLU A 261 -28.18 -16.93 -15.64
C GLU A 261 -28.22 -15.55 -14.95
N ILE A 262 -27.11 -14.91 -14.60
CA ILE A 262 -27.11 -13.50 -14.13
C ILE A 262 -27.68 -12.57 -15.22
N GLY A 263 -27.51 -12.88 -16.50
CA GLY A 263 -28.15 -12.18 -17.61
C GLY A 263 -29.68 -12.22 -17.62
N ASN A 264 -30.30 -13.05 -16.75
CA ASN A 264 -31.75 -13.06 -16.55
C ASN A 264 -32.26 -11.98 -15.57
N CYS A 265 -31.41 -11.33 -14.77
CA CYS A 265 -31.81 -10.30 -13.80
C CYS A 265 -32.14 -8.97 -14.49
N SER A 266 -33.28 -8.91 -15.20
CA SER A 266 -33.67 -7.81 -16.10
C SER A 266 -33.70 -6.40 -15.48
N GLU A 267 -33.74 -6.30 -14.15
CA GLU A 267 -33.75 -5.02 -13.42
C GLU A 267 -32.36 -4.60 -12.90
N LEU A 268 -31.29 -5.37 -13.17
CA LEU A 268 -29.96 -5.15 -12.59
C LEU A 268 -29.31 -3.85 -13.11
N VAL A 269 -28.87 -3.02 -12.16
CA VAL A 269 -28.23 -1.71 -12.35
C VAL A 269 -26.74 -1.77 -11.99
N SER A 270 -26.42 -2.40 -10.85
CA SER A 270 -25.04 -2.52 -10.35
C SER A 270 -24.66 -3.98 -10.14
N LEU A 271 -23.60 -4.42 -10.81
CA LEU A 271 -22.97 -5.73 -10.65
C LEU A 271 -21.54 -5.56 -10.13
N PHE A 272 -21.34 -5.81 -8.83
CA PHE A 272 -20.05 -5.73 -8.17
C PHE A 272 -19.60 -7.13 -7.73
N LEU A 273 -18.58 -7.66 -8.42
CA LEU A 273 -17.97 -8.96 -8.15
C LEU A 273 -16.43 -8.87 -8.07
N TYR A 274 -15.91 -7.67 -7.81
CA TYR A 274 -14.47 -7.39 -7.76
C TYR A 274 -13.78 -7.92 -6.49
N GLU A 275 -12.46 -8.01 -6.48
CA GLU A 275 -11.66 -8.61 -5.40
C GLU A 275 -12.19 -10.00 -4.96
N ASN A 276 -12.20 -10.95 -5.92
CA ASN A 276 -12.62 -12.33 -5.69
C ASN A 276 -11.65 -13.30 -6.40
N SER A 277 -11.99 -14.60 -6.40
CA SER A 277 -11.28 -15.66 -7.15
C SER A 277 -12.09 -16.20 -8.33
N LEU A 278 -13.01 -15.41 -8.91
CA LEU A 278 -13.80 -15.82 -10.08
C LEU A 278 -12.91 -16.15 -11.28
N SER A 279 -13.35 -17.10 -12.10
CA SER A 279 -12.61 -17.67 -13.22
C SER A 279 -13.49 -17.82 -14.46
N GLY A 280 -12.94 -18.34 -15.56
CA GLY A 280 -13.69 -18.51 -16.80
C GLY A 280 -13.93 -17.18 -17.52
N SER A 281 -14.81 -17.16 -18.52
CA SER A 281 -15.09 -15.97 -19.32
C SER A 281 -16.27 -15.16 -18.80
N ILE A 282 -16.26 -13.84 -19.07
CA ILE A 282 -17.43 -12.98 -18.87
C ILE A 282 -18.57 -13.48 -19.77
N PRO A 283 -19.76 -13.83 -19.24
CA PRO A 283 -20.88 -14.33 -20.06
C PRO A 283 -21.43 -13.27 -21.02
N SER A 284 -21.71 -13.66 -22.27
CA SER A 284 -22.34 -12.77 -23.26
C SER A 284 -23.77 -12.39 -22.87
N GLU A 285 -24.43 -13.22 -22.05
CA GLU A 285 -25.76 -13.00 -21.50
C GLU A 285 -25.86 -11.74 -20.61
N ILE A 286 -24.75 -11.23 -20.07
CA ILE A 286 -24.69 -9.90 -19.42
C ILE A 286 -25.19 -8.81 -20.38
N GLY A 287 -24.97 -8.96 -21.69
CA GLY A 287 -25.48 -8.07 -22.74
C GLY A 287 -27.01 -7.97 -22.80
N ASN A 288 -27.77 -8.79 -22.08
CA ASN A 288 -29.22 -8.66 -21.93
C ASN A 288 -29.65 -7.61 -20.90
N LEU A 289 -28.75 -7.20 -19.99
CA LEU A 289 -29.05 -6.35 -18.84
C LEU A 289 -29.16 -4.87 -19.25
N LYS A 290 -30.33 -4.48 -19.78
CA LYS A 290 -30.56 -3.14 -20.36
C LYS A 290 -30.58 -1.99 -19.36
N LYS A 291 -30.64 -2.30 -18.06
CA LYS A 291 -30.58 -1.34 -16.96
C LYS A 291 -29.21 -1.26 -16.30
N LEU A 292 -28.24 -2.07 -16.72
CA LEU A 292 -26.92 -2.12 -16.12
C LEU A 292 -26.18 -0.80 -16.38
N GLU A 293 -25.86 -0.09 -15.31
CA GLU A 293 -25.08 1.16 -15.30
C GLU A 293 -23.63 0.87 -14.88
N GLN A 294 -23.43 -0.04 -13.92
CA GLN A 294 -22.12 -0.32 -13.32
C GLN A 294 -21.75 -1.80 -13.38
N LEU A 295 -20.58 -2.09 -13.96
CA LEU A 295 -20.02 -3.44 -14.10
C LEU A 295 -18.57 -3.48 -13.57
N PHE A 296 -18.39 -3.94 -12.32
CA PHE A 296 -17.08 -4.04 -11.67
C PHE A 296 -16.72 -5.50 -11.39
N LEU A 297 -15.78 -6.02 -12.18
CA LEU A 297 -15.27 -7.40 -12.12
C LEU A 297 -13.74 -7.46 -11.85
N TRP A 298 -13.14 -6.33 -11.48
CA TRP A 298 -11.70 -6.18 -11.36
C TRP A 298 -11.08 -7.04 -10.24
N GLN A 299 -9.77 -7.35 -10.34
CA GLN A 299 -9.04 -8.24 -9.41
C GLN A 299 -9.71 -9.60 -9.24
N ASN A 300 -9.64 -10.40 -10.31
CA ASN A 300 -10.16 -11.77 -10.42
C ASN A 300 -9.26 -12.60 -11.35
N ASN A 301 -9.63 -13.87 -11.60
CA ASN A 301 -8.95 -14.78 -12.53
C ASN A 301 -9.73 -14.94 -13.85
N LEU A 302 -10.47 -13.92 -14.31
CA LEU A 302 -11.27 -14.00 -15.53
C LEU A 302 -10.39 -14.07 -16.79
N VAL A 303 -10.85 -14.82 -17.77
CA VAL A 303 -10.15 -15.15 -19.03
C VAL A 303 -11.08 -14.99 -20.24
N GLY A 304 -10.66 -15.40 -21.43
CA GLY A 304 -11.45 -15.25 -22.66
C GLY A 304 -11.42 -13.81 -23.18
N ALA A 305 -12.43 -13.39 -23.92
CA ALA A 305 -12.54 -12.03 -24.46
C ALA A 305 -13.70 -11.25 -23.84
N ILE A 306 -13.67 -9.93 -23.95
CA ILE A 306 -14.83 -9.07 -23.63
C ILE A 306 -15.93 -9.35 -24.68
N PRO A 307 -17.16 -9.76 -24.31
CA PRO A 307 -18.22 -10.03 -25.27
C PRO A 307 -18.69 -8.78 -26.04
N GLU A 308 -18.90 -8.91 -27.35
CA GLU A 308 -19.51 -7.87 -28.20
C GLU A 308 -20.96 -7.56 -27.76
N GLU A 309 -21.60 -8.46 -27.01
CA GLU A 309 -22.93 -8.28 -26.44
C GLU A 309 -22.99 -7.19 -25.36
N ILE A 310 -21.88 -6.87 -24.68
CA ILE A 310 -21.83 -5.82 -23.64
C ILE A 310 -22.19 -4.44 -24.21
N GLY A 311 -21.80 -4.15 -25.46
CA GLY A 311 -22.23 -2.93 -26.16
C GLY A 311 -23.73 -2.82 -26.42
N ASN A 312 -24.54 -3.80 -26.03
CA ASN A 312 -26.00 -3.72 -26.05
C ASN A 312 -26.61 -3.31 -24.68
N CYS A 313 -25.81 -3.11 -23.63
CA CYS A 313 -26.22 -2.57 -22.32
C CYS A 313 -26.12 -1.04 -22.33
N ILE A 314 -27.05 -0.39 -23.05
CA ILE A 314 -26.98 1.04 -23.41
C ILE A 314 -26.94 2.03 -22.23
N SER A 315 -27.25 1.59 -21.01
CA SER A 315 -27.16 2.40 -19.79
C SER A 315 -25.79 2.39 -19.12
N LEU A 316 -24.82 1.57 -19.58
CA LEU A 316 -23.52 1.43 -18.92
C LEU A 316 -22.76 2.76 -18.85
N THR A 317 -22.52 3.23 -17.62
CA THR A 317 -21.73 4.41 -17.27
C THR A 317 -20.32 4.03 -16.82
N ASN A 318 -20.15 2.92 -16.09
CA ASN A 318 -18.86 2.52 -15.52
C ASN A 318 -18.58 1.03 -15.80
N ILE A 319 -17.43 0.74 -16.41
CA ILE A 319 -16.93 -0.62 -16.64
C ILE A 319 -15.49 -0.72 -16.11
N ASP A 320 -15.26 -1.55 -15.08
CA ASP A 320 -13.92 -1.91 -14.63
C ASP A 320 -13.71 -3.44 -14.64
N LEU A 321 -12.80 -3.87 -15.51
CA LEU A 321 -12.35 -5.24 -15.72
C LEU A 321 -10.84 -5.40 -15.39
N SER A 322 -10.24 -4.43 -14.71
CA SER A 322 -8.80 -4.39 -14.41
C SER A 322 -8.31 -5.64 -13.66
N LEU A 323 -7.00 -5.89 -13.66
CA LEU A 323 -6.35 -6.93 -12.83
C LEU A 323 -6.97 -8.31 -13.04
N ASN A 324 -6.98 -8.77 -14.28
CA ASN A 324 -7.53 -10.06 -14.71
C ASN A 324 -6.61 -10.70 -15.77
N SER A 325 -7.05 -11.79 -16.41
CA SER A 325 -6.36 -12.44 -17.55
C SER A 325 -7.22 -12.40 -18.82
N ILE A 326 -8.02 -11.34 -18.99
CA ILE A 326 -8.87 -11.13 -20.18
C ILE A 326 -7.99 -10.84 -21.40
N SER A 327 -8.45 -11.29 -22.56
CA SER A 327 -7.70 -11.33 -23.81
C SER A 327 -8.60 -10.95 -25.00
N GLY A 328 -8.24 -11.31 -26.23
CA GLY A 328 -8.95 -10.88 -27.43
C GLY A 328 -8.69 -9.40 -27.74
N THR A 329 -9.72 -8.66 -28.16
CA THR A 329 -9.64 -7.25 -28.56
C THR A 329 -10.71 -6.41 -27.88
N ILE A 330 -10.53 -5.08 -27.82
CA ILE A 330 -11.58 -4.15 -27.38
C ILE A 330 -12.77 -4.24 -28.37
N PRO A 331 -14.00 -4.57 -27.94
CA PRO A 331 -15.14 -4.78 -28.84
C PRO A 331 -15.57 -3.52 -29.61
N LEU A 332 -15.97 -3.68 -30.87
CA LEU A 332 -16.46 -2.58 -31.69
C LEU A 332 -17.82 -2.04 -31.19
N SER A 333 -18.62 -2.90 -30.55
CA SER A 333 -19.92 -2.54 -29.99
C SER A 333 -19.86 -1.54 -28.84
N LEU A 334 -18.73 -1.38 -28.13
CA LEU A 334 -18.62 -0.40 -27.05
C LEU A 334 -18.86 1.04 -27.53
N GLY A 335 -18.63 1.32 -28.81
CA GLY A 335 -18.99 2.59 -29.45
C GLY A 335 -20.50 2.87 -29.60
N LYS A 336 -21.38 1.99 -29.07
CA LYS A 336 -22.82 2.21 -28.88
C LYS A 336 -23.14 2.82 -27.51
N LEU A 337 -22.22 2.71 -26.53
CA LEU A 337 -22.45 3.10 -25.14
C LEU A 337 -22.26 4.62 -24.97
N SER A 338 -23.26 5.41 -25.38
CA SER A 338 -23.21 6.88 -25.31
C SER A 338 -23.14 7.43 -23.88
N GLU A 339 -23.55 6.64 -22.90
CA GLU A 339 -23.57 6.99 -21.48
C GLU A 339 -22.25 6.67 -20.76
N LEU A 340 -21.31 5.99 -21.41
CA LEU A 340 -20.06 5.52 -20.80
C LEU A 340 -19.18 6.70 -20.34
N VAL A 341 -18.91 6.74 -19.04
CA VAL A 341 -18.07 7.72 -18.34
C VAL A 341 -16.70 7.12 -18.05
N GLU A 342 -16.63 5.84 -17.68
CA GLU A 342 -15.39 5.17 -17.29
C GLU A 342 -15.25 3.81 -17.98
N PHE A 343 -14.11 3.61 -18.66
CA PHE A 343 -13.72 2.34 -19.25
C PHE A 343 -12.30 1.95 -18.80
N MET A 344 -12.22 0.92 -17.96
CA MET A 344 -11.01 0.50 -17.28
C MET A 344 -10.76 -1.01 -17.53
N ILE A 345 -9.62 -1.33 -18.14
CA ILE A 345 -9.20 -2.70 -18.46
C ILE A 345 -7.73 -2.96 -18.08
N SER A 346 -7.15 -2.11 -17.23
CA SER A 346 -5.74 -2.10 -16.85
C SER A 346 -5.25 -3.45 -16.32
N ASN A 347 -4.00 -3.84 -16.60
CA ASN A 347 -3.43 -5.14 -16.19
C ASN A 347 -4.26 -6.33 -16.71
N ASN A 348 -4.26 -6.54 -18.02
CA ASN A 348 -4.87 -7.68 -18.70
C ASN A 348 -3.97 -8.16 -19.87
N ASN A 349 -4.48 -9.07 -20.70
CA ASN A 349 -3.81 -9.61 -21.88
C ASN A 349 -4.56 -9.22 -23.19
N ILE A 350 -5.21 -8.06 -23.21
CA ILE A 350 -6.02 -7.59 -24.34
C ILE A 350 -5.09 -7.05 -25.44
N SER A 351 -5.42 -7.34 -26.70
CA SER A 351 -4.61 -7.07 -27.89
C SER A 351 -5.43 -6.41 -29.01
N GLY A 352 -4.89 -6.36 -30.23
CA GLY A 352 -5.48 -5.60 -31.34
C GLY A 352 -5.24 -4.10 -31.19
N SER A 353 -6.04 -3.25 -31.82
CA SER A 353 -5.91 -1.79 -31.78
C SER A 353 -7.08 -1.11 -31.07
N ILE A 354 -6.88 0.15 -30.63
CA ILE A 354 -7.95 0.97 -30.05
C ILE A 354 -9.00 1.27 -31.13
N PRO A 355 -10.27 0.83 -30.98
CA PRO A 355 -11.24 0.90 -32.06
C PRO A 355 -11.82 2.32 -32.23
N LEU A 356 -11.90 2.80 -33.47
CA LEU A 356 -12.41 4.14 -33.82
C LEU A 356 -13.81 4.42 -33.27
N ASN A 357 -14.62 3.37 -33.11
CA ASN A 357 -15.97 3.43 -32.57
C ASN A 357 -16.02 3.85 -31.09
N LEU A 358 -15.00 3.55 -30.29
CA LEU A 358 -14.97 3.90 -28.85
C LEU A 358 -15.08 5.41 -28.63
N PHE A 359 -14.52 6.22 -29.53
CA PHE A 359 -14.57 7.68 -29.50
C PHE A 359 -15.94 8.29 -29.84
N ASN A 360 -17.00 7.47 -29.97
CA ASN A 360 -18.39 7.92 -29.97
C ASN A 360 -18.97 8.04 -28.55
N ALA A 361 -18.33 7.44 -27.53
CA ALA A 361 -18.69 7.61 -26.13
C ALA A 361 -18.24 9.00 -25.61
N THR A 362 -18.86 10.08 -26.10
CA THR A 362 -18.43 11.46 -25.82
C THR A 362 -18.62 11.92 -24.37
N LYS A 363 -19.23 11.08 -23.51
CA LYS A 363 -19.29 11.27 -22.06
C LYS A 363 -18.08 10.71 -21.31
N LEU A 364 -17.15 10.03 -21.99
CA LEU A 364 -16.01 9.36 -21.35
C LEU A 364 -15.06 10.37 -20.66
N GLU A 365 -14.88 10.19 -19.36
CA GLU A 365 -14.02 10.97 -18.47
C GLU A 365 -12.77 10.17 -18.06
N GLN A 366 -12.85 8.84 -18.00
CA GLN A 366 -11.69 7.95 -17.76
C GLN A 366 -11.55 6.86 -18.83
N LEU A 367 -10.35 6.76 -19.40
CA LEU A 367 -9.94 5.70 -20.32
C LEU A 367 -8.63 5.08 -19.83
N GLN A 368 -8.69 3.91 -19.20
CA GLN A 368 -7.52 3.19 -18.67
C GLN A 368 -7.35 1.84 -19.40
N LEU A 369 -6.32 1.79 -20.24
CA LEU A 369 -5.98 0.70 -21.18
C LEU A 369 -4.60 0.09 -20.89
N ASP A 370 -3.95 0.49 -19.79
CA ASP A 370 -2.54 0.24 -19.50
C ASP A 370 -2.22 -1.22 -19.10
N THR A 371 -0.93 -1.58 -19.15
CA THR A 371 -0.43 -2.94 -18.87
C THR A 371 -1.22 -4.01 -19.63
N ASN A 372 -1.14 -3.95 -20.96
CA ASN A 372 -1.85 -4.82 -21.90
C ASN A 372 -0.97 -5.14 -23.14
N GLN A 373 -1.55 -5.70 -24.20
CA GLN A 373 -0.89 -5.99 -25.49
C GLN A 373 -1.49 -5.17 -26.64
N ILE A 374 -2.07 -4.00 -26.36
CA ILE A 374 -2.75 -3.16 -27.34
C ILE A 374 -1.72 -2.50 -28.26
N SER A 375 -1.99 -2.55 -29.56
CA SER A 375 -1.05 -2.30 -30.66
C SER A 375 -1.59 -1.26 -31.65
N GLY A 376 -0.71 -0.76 -32.52
CA GLY A 376 -1.10 0.19 -33.57
C GLY A 376 -1.22 1.63 -33.07
N LEU A 377 -1.85 2.48 -33.87
CA LEU A 377 -1.90 3.92 -33.65
C LEU A 377 -2.90 4.33 -32.56
N ILE A 378 -2.60 5.41 -31.83
CA ILE A 378 -3.59 6.19 -31.07
C ILE A 378 -4.44 6.99 -32.08
N PRO A 379 -5.75 6.73 -32.25
CA PRO A 379 -6.51 7.36 -33.33
C PRO A 379 -6.81 8.85 -33.10
N PRO A 380 -6.80 9.70 -34.14
CA PRO A 380 -7.05 11.13 -34.01
C PRO A 380 -8.48 11.46 -33.55
N GLU A 381 -9.42 10.54 -33.69
CA GLU A 381 -10.78 10.63 -33.15
C GLU A 381 -10.83 10.84 -31.63
N ILE A 382 -9.74 10.57 -30.88
CA ILE A 382 -9.66 10.83 -29.44
C ILE A 382 -10.00 12.28 -29.08
N GLY A 383 -9.71 13.25 -29.96
CA GLY A 383 -10.07 14.66 -29.79
C GLY A 383 -11.59 14.96 -29.75
N LYS A 384 -12.46 13.96 -30.01
CA LYS A 384 -13.90 14.05 -29.75
C LYS A 384 -14.24 13.98 -28.26
N LEU A 385 -13.38 13.37 -27.45
CA LEU A 385 -13.58 13.16 -26.02
C LEU A 385 -13.18 14.42 -25.24
N SER A 386 -13.91 15.52 -25.43
CA SER A 386 -13.65 16.80 -24.75
C SER A 386 -13.75 16.70 -23.22
N LYS A 387 -14.53 15.72 -22.74
CA LYS A 387 -14.70 15.33 -21.33
C LYS A 387 -13.52 14.56 -20.72
N LEU A 388 -12.62 13.99 -21.52
CA LEU A 388 -11.61 13.05 -21.03
C LEU A 388 -10.66 13.70 -20.02
N ASN A 389 -10.70 13.24 -18.77
CA ASN A 389 -9.87 13.71 -17.66
C ASN A 389 -8.61 12.85 -17.50
N VAL A 390 -8.74 11.52 -17.68
CA VAL A 390 -7.65 10.54 -17.52
C VAL A 390 -7.54 9.69 -18.79
N PHE A 391 -6.35 9.66 -19.39
CA PHE A 391 -6.01 8.71 -20.44
C PHE A 391 -4.70 7.99 -20.09
N PHE A 392 -4.83 6.72 -19.71
CA PHE A 392 -3.70 5.82 -19.46
C PHE A 392 -3.68 4.71 -20.51
N ALA A 393 -2.55 4.55 -21.19
CA ALA A 393 -2.29 3.44 -22.10
C ALA A 393 -0.82 2.98 -22.03
N TRP A 394 -0.15 3.26 -20.90
CA TRP A 394 1.23 2.87 -20.66
C TRP A 394 1.41 1.34 -20.61
N GLN A 395 2.64 0.85 -20.85
CA GLN A 395 2.96 -0.59 -20.94
C GLN A 395 2.05 -1.32 -21.94
N ASN A 396 2.19 -0.98 -23.21
CA ASN A 396 1.47 -1.57 -24.35
C ASN A 396 2.41 -1.71 -25.56
N GLN A 397 1.85 -1.87 -26.76
CA GLN A 397 2.54 -1.99 -28.05
C GLN A 397 2.11 -0.87 -29.02
N LEU A 398 1.66 0.28 -28.51
CA LEU A 398 1.19 1.40 -29.32
C LEU A 398 2.33 2.02 -30.12
N GLU A 399 2.07 2.39 -31.37
CA GLU A 399 3.07 2.88 -32.33
C GLU A 399 2.64 4.18 -33.02
N GLY A 400 3.56 4.74 -33.83
CA GLY A 400 3.31 5.98 -34.56
C GLY A 400 3.34 7.23 -33.67
N SER A 401 2.84 8.35 -34.19
CA SER A 401 2.90 9.65 -33.50
C SER A 401 1.70 9.93 -32.62
N ILE A 402 1.92 10.55 -31.46
CA ILE A 402 0.86 11.12 -30.61
C ILE A 402 0.00 12.09 -31.45
N PRO A 403 -1.32 11.89 -31.58
CA PRO A 403 -2.15 12.71 -32.45
C PRO A 403 -2.34 14.13 -31.87
N SER A 404 -2.16 15.15 -32.71
CA SER A 404 -2.32 16.55 -32.29
C SER A 404 -3.74 16.94 -31.87
N SER A 405 -4.75 16.17 -32.30
CA SER A 405 -6.15 16.31 -31.88
C SER A 405 -6.38 15.94 -30.41
N LEU A 406 -5.43 15.26 -29.74
CA LEU A 406 -5.49 15.02 -28.28
C LEU A 406 -5.50 16.35 -27.48
N ALA A 407 -4.98 17.44 -28.06
CA ALA A 407 -5.11 18.79 -27.51
C ALA A 407 -6.55 19.36 -27.53
N SER A 408 -7.52 18.65 -28.13
CA SER A 408 -8.96 18.97 -28.06
C SER A 408 -9.66 18.33 -26.85
N CYS A 409 -8.99 17.42 -26.12
CA CYS A 409 -9.44 16.91 -24.83
C CYS A 409 -9.21 17.97 -23.74
N THR A 410 -9.97 19.07 -23.78
CA THR A 410 -9.71 20.27 -22.95
C THR A 410 -9.76 20.03 -21.45
N SER A 411 -10.44 18.99 -20.99
CA SER A 411 -10.52 18.61 -19.57
C SER A 411 -9.34 17.78 -19.06
N LEU A 412 -8.46 17.29 -19.95
CA LEU A 412 -7.44 16.29 -19.66
C LEU A 412 -6.47 16.74 -18.56
N GLN A 413 -6.35 15.90 -17.54
CA GLN A 413 -5.57 16.12 -16.32
C GLN A 413 -4.35 15.20 -16.28
N ALA A 414 -4.54 13.93 -16.63
CA ALA A 414 -3.49 12.92 -16.61
C ALA A 414 -3.39 12.18 -17.95
N LEU A 415 -2.20 12.20 -18.53
CA LEU A 415 -1.86 11.51 -19.78
C LEU A 415 -0.61 10.65 -19.56
N ASP A 416 -0.76 9.33 -19.65
CA ASP A 416 0.36 8.38 -19.58
C ASP A 416 0.36 7.39 -20.75
N LEU A 417 1.41 7.49 -21.57
CA LEU A 417 1.67 6.62 -22.72
C LEU A 417 3.05 5.93 -22.62
N SER A 418 3.65 5.90 -21.43
CA SER A 418 4.99 5.36 -21.17
C SER A 418 5.12 3.87 -21.55
N HIS A 419 6.32 3.36 -21.80
CA HIS A 419 6.58 1.97 -22.19
C HIS A 419 5.73 1.51 -23.41
N ASN A 420 5.97 2.16 -24.55
CA ASN A 420 5.33 1.90 -25.84
C ASN A 420 6.33 2.10 -27.00
N PHE A 421 5.89 1.96 -28.25
CA PHE A 421 6.68 2.19 -29.46
C PHE A 421 6.31 3.52 -30.15
N LEU A 422 5.90 4.54 -29.40
CA LEU A 422 5.50 5.83 -29.96
C LEU A 422 6.71 6.60 -30.51
N THR A 423 6.47 7.36 -31.58
CA THR A 423 7.48 8.02 -32.41
C THR A 423 7.04 9.45 -32.76
N GLY A 424 7.76 10.13 -33.65
CA GLY A 424 7.43 11.50 -34.07
C GLY A 424 7.88 12.52 -33.03
N THR A 425 7.07 13.54 -32.77
CA THR A 425 7.40 14.67 -31.90
C THR A 425 6.24 15.00 -30.96
N ILE A 426 6.53 15.53 -29.77
CA ILE A 426 5.49 15.99 -28.82
C ILE A 426 4.63 17.08 -29.49
N PRO A 427 3.30 16.92 -29.61
CA PRO A 427 2.44 17.94 -30.21
C PRO A 427 2.39 19.21 -29.33
N PRO A 428 2.78 20.40 -29.83
CA PRO A 428 2.84 21.61 -29.00
C PRO A 428 1.50 22.01 -28.36
N GLY A 429 0.38 21.68 -29.01
CA GLY A 429 -0.97 21.94 -28.51
C GLY A 429 -1.29 21.27 -27.17
N LEU A 430 -0.61 20.19 -26.79
CA LEU A 430 -0.80 19.56 -25.47
C LEU A 430 -0.45 20.51 -24.32
N PHE A 431 0.53 21.39 -24.51
CA PHE A 431 0.91 22.39 -23.50
C PHE A 431 -0.02 23.60 -23.44
N GLN A 432 -1.05 23.64 -24.29
CA GLN A 432 -2.15 24.61 -24.20
C GLN A 432 -3.32 24.08 -23.34
N LEU A 433 -3.28 22.80 -22.91
CA LEU A 433 -4.24 22.20 -21.99
C LEU A 433 -4.03 22.78 -20.58
N ARG A 434 -5.08 23.42 -20.05
CA ARG A 434 -5.02 24.14 -18.76
C ARG A 434 -5.20 23.27 -17.53
N ASN A 435 -5.70 22.04 -17.70
CA ASN A 435 -5.94 21.11 -16.60
C ASN A 435 -4.86 20.04 -16.46
N LEU A 436 -3.90 19.95 -17.40
CA LEU A 436 -2.95 18.86 -17.51
C LEU A 436 -1.90 18.93 -16.39
N THR A 437 -2.09 18.12 -15.34
CA THR A 437 -1.18 18.05 -14.18
C THR A 437 -0.11 16.98 -14.32
N LYS A 438 -0.37 15.89 -15.07
CA LYS A 438 0.56 14.77 -15.27
C LYS A 438 0.72 14.45 -16.77
N PHE A 439 1.94 14.55 -17.28
CA PHE A 439 2.29 14.15 -18.64
C PHE A 439 3.51 13.21 -18.65
N LEU A 440 3.28 11.96 -19.07
CA LEU A 440 4.20 10.84 -18.91
C LEU A 440 4.38 10.10 -20.26
N LEU A 441 5.62 10.09 -20.77
CA LEU A 441 6.01 9.48 -22.04
C LEU A 441 7.32 8.64 -21.91
N ILE A 442 7.61 8.08 -20.72
CA ILE A 442 8.88 7.38 -20.47
C ILE A 442 9.03 6.20 -21.45
N ASP A 443 10.26 5.85 -21.84
CA ASP A 443 10.57 4.58 -22.55
C ASP A 443 9.76 4.42 -23.84
N ASN A 444 10.07 5.28 -24.80
CA ASN A 444 9.47 5.39 -26.13
C ASN A 444 10.51 5.87 -27.15
N ASP A 445 10.14 5.99 -28.42
CA ASP A 445 10.98 6.49 -29.51
C ASP A 445 10.65 7.96 -29.90
N ILE A 446 10.10 8.76 -28.97
CA ILE A 446 9.75 10.18 -29.21
C ILE A 446 11.02 10.99 -29.53
N SER A 447 10.91 11.91 -30.48
CA SER A 447 12.02 12.66 -31.06
C SER A 447 11.67 14.13 -31.29
N GLY A 448 12.49 14.85 -32.07
CA GLY A 448 12.38 16.31 -32.22
C GLY A 448 12.95 17.03 -31.01
N SER A 449 12.34 18.16 -30.62
CA SER A 449 12.72 18.95 -29.44
C SER A 449 11.51 19.24 -28.56
N ILE A 450 11.75 19.58 -27.29
CA ILE A 450 10.70 20.04 -26.37
C ILE A 450 10.10 21.35 -26.93
N PRO A 451 8.79 21.41 -27.23
CA PRO A 451 8.17 22.63 -27.77
C PRO A 451 8.25 23.81 -26.79
N PRO A 452 8.57 25.05 -27.25
CA PRO A 452 8.55 26.24 -26.40
C PRO A 452 7.19 26.52 -25.76
N ASP A 453 6.10 26.06 -26.36
CA ASP A 453 4.73 26.06 -25.83
C ASP A 453 4.61 25.46 -24.42
N ILE A 454 5.57 24.63 -23.99
CA ILE A 454 5.65 24.06 -22.64
C ILE A 454 5.38 25.08 -21.53
N GLY A 455 5.88 26.32 -21.67
CA GLY A 455 5.68 27.39 -20.68
C GLY A 455 4.24 27.85 -20.47
N ASN A 456 3.30 27.47 -21.35
CA ASN A 456 1.88 27.79 -21.20
C ASN A 456 1.14 26.81 -20.26
N CYS A 457 1.70 25.62 -20.02
CA CYS A 457 1.06 24.54 -19.25
C CYS A 457 1.29 24.72 -17.74
N SER A 458 0.92 25.88 -17.19
CA SER A 458 1.30 26.30 -15.83
C SER A 458 0.84 25.37 -14.70
N SER A 459 -0.16 24.53 -14.95
CA SER A 459 -0.75 23.52 -14.06
C SER A 459 0.00 22.18 -14.05
N LEU A 460 0.99 21.98 -14.91
CA LEU A 460 1.76 20.75 -15.00
C LEU A 460 2.60 20.55 -13.73
N VAL A 461 2.17 19.60 -12.89
CA VAL A 461 2.85 19.19 -11.65
C VAL A 461 3.97 18.18 -11.95
N ARG A 462 3.76 17.34 -12.96
CA ARG A 462 4.66 16.23 -13.29
C ARG A 462 4.88 16.10 -14.79
N LEU A 463 6.15 16.19 -15.19
CA LEU A 463 6.60 15.95 -16.55
C LEU A 463 7.66 14.86 -16.58
N ARG A 464 7.42 13.79 -17.34
CA ARG A 464 8.41 12.74 -17.60
C ARG A 464 8.52 12.40 -19.07
N LEU A 465 9.71 12.61 -19.60
CA LEU A 465 10.08 12.35 -20.99
C LEU A 465 11.31 11.42 -21.07
N GLY A 466 11.69 10.78 -19.96
CA GLY A 466 12.89 9.96 -19.84
C GLY A 466 12.96 8.76 -20.81
N ASN A 467 14.16 8.26 -21.10
CA ASN A 467 14.40 7.13 -22.03
C ASN A 467 13.74 7.33 -23.39
N ASN A 468 14.17 8.35 -24.13
CA ASN A 468 13.62 8.72 -25.45
C ASN A 468 14.72 9.23 -26.41
N ARG A 469 14.34 9.79 -27.57
CA ARG A 469 15.24 10.33 -28.60
C ARG A 469 15.11 11.85 -28.76
N ILE A 470 14.59 12.56 -27.76
CA ILE A 470 14.34 14.00 -27.78
C ILE A 470 15.70 14.74 -27.76
N SER A 471 15.79 15.83 -28.50
CA SER A 471 17.04 16.50 -28.88
C SER A 471 16.93 18.02 -28.86
N GLY A 472 18.07 18.71 -28.93
CA GLY A 472 18.13 20.17 -28.78
C GLY A 472 18.16 20.61 -27.31
N GLY A 473 18.03 21.91 -27.08
CA GLY A 473 18.10 22.48 -25.72
C GLY A 473 16.79 22.37 -24.95
N ILE A 474 16.90 22.42 -23.61
CA ILE A 474 15.74 22.66 -22.73
C ILE A 474 15.29 24.12 -22.96
N PRO A 475 14.04 24.39 -23.36
CA PRO A 475 13.61 25.73 -23.70
C PRO A 475 13.46 26.59 -22.43
N ALA A 476 13.95 27.84 -22.47
CA ALA A 476 13.85 28.80 -21.37
C ALA A 476 12.41 29.05 -20.88
N THR A 477 11.41 28.83 -21.75
CA THR A 477 9.99 28.88 -21.39
C THR A 477 9.57 27.85 -20.35
N ILE A 478 10.40 26.83 -20.05
CA ILE A 478 10.17 25.88 -18.95
C ILE A 478 9.90 26.59 -17.62
N GLY A 479 10.51 27.76 -17.39
CA GLY A 479 10.28 28.61 -16.21
C GLY A 479 8.84 29.14 -16.05
N GLY A 480 7.96 28.93 -17.03
CA GLY A 480 6.52 29.16 -16.94
C GLY A 480 5.73 28.07 -16.19
N LEU A 481 6.31 26.88 -16.03
CA LEU A 481 5.70 25.75 -15.33
C LEU A 481 5.71 25.96 -13.79
N LYS A 482 4.78 26.77 -13.28
CA LYS A 482 4.79 27.18 -11.87
C LYS A 482 4.40 26.08 -10.88
N SER A 483 3.53 25.15 -11.26
CA SER A 483 3.14 24.02 -10.40
C SER A 483 4.11 22.83 -10.44
N LEU A 484 5.19 22.89 -11.23
CA LEU A 484 6.02 21.73 -11.53
C LEU A 484 6.82 21.28 -10.31
N ASN A 485 6.54 20.05 -9.88
CA ASN A 485 7.15 19.40 -8.73
C ASN A 485 8.22 18.37 -9.15
N PHE A 486 8.01 17.67 -10.27
CA PHE A 486 8.91 16.61 -10.73
C PHE A 486 9.16 16.72 -12.24
N LEU A 487 10.44 16.78 -12.60
CA LEU A 487 10.93 16.88 -13.96
C LEU A 487 11.94 15.75 -14.24
N ASP A 488 11.60 14.84 -15.14
CA ASP A 488 12.49 13.79 -15.64
C ASP A 488 12.63 13.92 -17.17
N LEU A 489 13.85 14.26 -17.58
CA LEU A 489 14.31 14.37 -18.96
C LEU A 489 15.48 13.41 -19.24
N SER A 490 15.63 12.38 -18.39
CA SER A 490 16.75 11.43 -18.39
C SER A 490 16.92 10.67 -19.70
N ALA A 491 18.10 10.12 -19.97
CA ALA A 491 18.35 9.15 -21.04
C ALA A 491 17.79 9.59 -22.41
N ASN A 492 18.22 10.78 -22.86
CA ASN A 492 17.76 11.43 -24.10
C ASN A 492 18.96 11.95 -24.91
N ARG A 493 18.71 12.84 -25.88
CA ARG A 493 19.72 13.48 -26.75
C ARG A 493 19.73 15.01 -26.58
N LEU A 494 19.31 15.51 -25.41
CA LEU A 494 19.28 16.94 -25.12
C LEU A 494 20.70 17.50 -25.09
N SER A 495 20.85 18.76 -25.53
CA SER A 495 22.14 19.34 -25.88
C SER A 495 22.18 20.84 -25.61
N GLY A 496 23.35 21.37 -25.21
CA GLY A 496 23.52 22.78 -24.87
C GLY A 496 23.29 23.04 -23.37
N LEU A 497 23.07 24.31 -23.02
CA LEU A 497 22.95 24.75 -21.63
C LEU A 497 21.60 24.36 -21.00
N VAL A 498 21.60 24.18 -19.67
CA VAL A 498 20.36 24.24 -18.87
C VAL A 498 20.02 25.72 -18.65
N PRO A 499 18.80 26.18 -18.96
CA PRO A 499 18.42 27.60 -18.84
C PRO A 499 18.35 28.06 -17.38
N ASP A 500 18.83 29.28 -17.09
CA ASP A 500 18.72 29.89 -15.75
C ASP A 500 17.24 30.00 -15.31
N GLU A 501 16.30 30.10 -16.25
CA GLU A 501 14.86 30.17 -16.02
C GLU A 501 14.28 28.95 -15.29
N ILE A 502 14.96 27.79 -15.27
CA ILE A 502 14.53 26.60 -14.52
C ILE A 502 14.40 26.87 -13.00
N GLY A 503 15.21 27.80 -12.48
CA GLY A 503 15.12 28.28 -11.10
C GLY A 503 13.85 29.09 -10.78
N SER A 504 12.94 29.25 -11.75
CA SER A 504 11.65 29.92 -11.61
C SER A 504 10.47 28.97 -11.34
N CYS A 505 10.71 27.66 -11.35
CA CYS A 505 9.74 26.59 -11.05
C CYS A 505 9.85 26.21 -9.57
N THR A 506 9.37 27.08 -8.67
CA THR A 506 9.69 27.04 -7.23
C THR A 506 9.29 25.76 -6.51
N GLU A 507 8.27 25.04 -7.02
CA GLU A 507 7.75 23.82 -6.41
C GLU A 507 8.55 22.56 -6.74
N LEU A 508 9.62 22.67 -7.55
CA LEU A 508 10.47 21.54 -7.97
C LEU A 508 11.15 20.86 -6.77
N GLN A 509 10.78 19.60 -6.57
CA GLN A 509 11.36 18.68 -5.58
C GLN A 509 12.26 17.62 -6.23
N MET A 510 12.05 17.26 -7.50
CA MET A 510 12.95 16.36 -8.23
C MET A 510 13.25 16.86 -9.65
N ILE A 511 14.54 16.87 -9.98
CA ILE A 511 15.09 17.14 -11.32
C ILE A 511 16.02 15.98 -11.69
N ASP A 512 15.72 15.28 -12.79
CA ASP A 512 16.61 14.32 -13.43
C ASP A 512 16.87 14.74 -14.88
N LEU A 513 18.12 15.08 -15.16
CA LEU A 513 18.66 15.44 -16.48
C LEU A 513 19.73 14.44 -16.95
N SER A 514 19.84 13.28 -16.30
CA SER A 514 20.93 12.32 -16.46
C SER A 514 21.02 11.75 -17.88
N ASN A 515 22.18 11.20 -18.23
CA ASN A 515 22.41 10.45 -19.48
C ASN A 515 21.96 11.21 -20.74
N ASN A 516 22.51 12.40 -20.94
CA ASN A 516 22.19 13.31 -22.04
C ASN A 516 23.49 13.91 -22.63
N THR A 517 23.39 14.95 -23.47
CA THR A 517 24.53 15.71 -24.00
C THR A 517 24.49 17.19 -23.61
N LEU A 518 23.90 17.51 -22.45
CA LEU A 518 23.88 18.86 -21.89
C LEU A 518 25.29 19.29 -21.47
N GLU A 519 25.61 20.57 -21.66
CA GLU A 519 26.98 21.10 -21.55
C GLU A 519 27.03 22.48 -20.89
N GLY A 520 28.24 22.99 -20.67
CA GLY A 520 28.48 24.25 -19.96
C GLY A 520 28.29 24.15 -18.44
N PRO A 521 28.22 25.28 -17.71
CA PRO A 521 28.04 25.28 -16.26
C PRO A 521 26.59 24.99 -15.85
N LEU A 522 26.41 24.39 -14.66
CA LEU A 522 25.09 24.32 -14.04
C LEU A 522 24.62 25.72 -13.61
N PRO A 523 23.37 26.12 -13.90
CA PRO A 523 22.86 27.43 -13.58
C PRO A 523 22.74 27.64 -12.07
N HIS A 524 23.34 28.72 -11.59
CA HIS A 524 23.34 29.10 -10.18
C HIS A 524 21.93 29.35 -9.61
N THR A 525 20.95 29.64 -10.47
CA THR A 525 19.53 29.84 -10.13
C THR A 525 18.82 28.59 -9.63
N LEU A 526 19.38 27.38 -9.85
CA LEU A 526 18.88 26.15 -9.21
C LEU A 526 18.86 26.30 -7.68
N SER A 527 19.74 27.11 -7.09
CA SER A 527 19.74 27.43 -5.64
C SER A 527 18.53 28.24 -5.14
N SER A 528 17.65 28.68 -6.03
CA SER A 528 16.34 29.26 -5.69
C SER A 528 15.28 28.20 -5.36
N LEU A 529 15.51 26.94 -5.75
CA LEU A 529 14.57 25.83 -5.58
C LEU A 529 14.70 25.24 -4.17
N SER A 530 14.26 25.97 -3.15
CA SER A 530 14.43 25.56 -1.75
C SER A 530 13.74 24.24 -1.38
N GLY A 531 12.74 23.80 -2.17
CA GLY A 531 12.10 22.49 -2.05
C GLY A 531 12.87 21.33 -2.69
N LEU A 532 13.96 21.56 -3.44
CA LEU A 532 14.62 20.52 -4.24
C LEU A 532 15.24 19.42 -3.36
N GLN A 533 14.74 18.19 -3.52
CA GLN A 533 15.16 16.98 -2.79
C GLN A 533 16.10 16.10 -3.62
N VAL A 534 15.91 16.04 -4.94
CA VAL A 534 16.72 15.20 -5.85
C VAL A 534 17.21 16.04 -7.03
N LEU A 535 18.53 16.03 -7.25
CA LEU A 535 19.16 16.58 -8.45
C LEU A 535 20.13 15.54 -9.04
N ASP A 536 19.71 14.91 -10.14
CA ASP A 536 20.60 14.11 -10.99
C ASP A 536 20.91 14.87 -12.29
N CYS A 537 22.20 15.03 -12.55
CA CYS A 537 22.77 15.64 -13.76
C CYS A 537 23.92 14.78 -14.32
N SER A 538 23.98 13.50 -13.94
CA SER A 538 25.08 12.60 -14.28
C SER A 538 25.14 12.23 -15.75
N SER A 539 26.28 11.69 -16.19
CA SER A 539 26.49 11.16 -17.54
C SER A 539 26.14 12.20 -18.62
N ASN A 540 26.74 13.38 -18.52
CA ASN A 540 26.53 14.54 -19.38
C ASN A 540 27.89 15.18 -19.75
N ARG A 541 27.89 16.44 -20.19
CA ARG A 541 29.09 17.23 -20.53
C ARG A 541 29.16 18.54 -19.74
N PHE A 542 28.58 18.56 -18.53
CA PHE A 542 28.64 19.73 -17.68
C PHE A 542 30.08 20.03 -17.26
N SER A 543 30.39 21.32 -17.11
CA SER A 543 31.76 21.82 -16.97
C SER A 543 31.83 23.07 -16.10
N GLY A 544 33.03 23.59 -15.83
CA GLY A 544 33.22 24.66 -14.85
C GLY A 544 33.05 24.14 -13.42
N GLN A 545 32.72 25.04 -12.48
CA GLN A 545 32.66 24.71 -11.05
C GLN A 545 31.25 24.30 -10.59
N ILE A 546 31.17 23.39 -9.61
CA ILE A 546 29.92 23.11 -8.89
C ILE A 546 29.47 24.41 -8.19
N PRO A 547 28.23 24.91 -8.40
CA PRO A 547 27.83 26.20 -7.84
C PRO A 547 27.81 26.20 -6.30
N ALA A 548 28.64 27.05 -5.69
CA ALA A 548 28.69 27.19 -4.24
C ALA A 548 27.36 27.67 -3.61
N SER A 549 26.42 28.18 -4.42
CA SER A 549 25.06 28.51 -3.99
C SER A 549 24.21 27.28 -3.67
N PHE A 550 24.59 26.07 -4.09
CA PHE A 550 23.85 24.82 -3.81
C PHE A 550 23.76 24.52 -2.30
N GLY A 551 24.65 25.07 -1.47
CA GLY A 551 24.52 25.04 0.00
C GLY A 551 23.28 25.75 0.58
N ARG A 552 22.41 26.34 -0.27
CA ARG A 552 21.07 26.83 0.10
C ARG A 552 19.98 25.77 -0.03
N LEU A 553 20.27 24.66 -0.72
CA LEU A 553 19.34 23.56 -0.96
C LEU A 553 19.28 22.67 0.30
N VAL A 554 18.67 23.19 1.36
CA VAL A 554 18.57 22.53 2.68
C VAL A 554 17.72 21.26 2.64
N SER A 555 16.80 21.16 1.68
CA SER A 555 15.93 20.00 1.44
C SER A 555 16.58 18.90 0.61
N LEU A 556 17.81 19.10 0.11
CA LEU A 556 18.45 18.22 -0.87
C LEU A 556 18.88 16.90 -0.22
N ASN A 557 18.17 15.81 -0.57
CA ASN A 557 18.44 14.46 -0.11
C ASN A 557 19.47 13.75 -1.00
N LYS A 558 19.47 14.00 -2.33
CA LYS A 558 20.35 13.30 -3.29
C LYS A 558 20.92 14.26 -4.34
N LEU A 559 22.24 14.29 -4.44
CA LEU A 559 22.99 15.09 -5.41
C LEU A 559 23.93 14.19 -6.22
N ILE A 560 23.62 14.01 -7.50
CA ILE A 560 24.29 13.07 -8.40
C ILE A 560 24.80 13.84 -9.62
N LEU A 561 26.11 14.13 -9.63
CA LEU A 561 26.79 14.94 -10.65
C LEU A 561 27.85 14.14 -11.44
N SER A 562 27.87 12.83 -11.27
CA SER A 562 28.96 11.98 -11.76
C SER A 562 29.05 11.83 -13.27
N LYS A 563 30.22 11.48 -13.80
CA LYS A 563 30.50 11.33 -15.24
C LYS A 563 30.20 12.63 -16.01
N ASN A 564 30.95 13.68 -15.66
CA ASN A 564 30.91 15.02 -16.25
C ASN A 564 32.36 15.58 -16.32
N SER A 565 32.50 16.86 -16.67
CA SER A 565 33.76 17.63 -16.63
C SER A 565 33.72 18.75 -15.57
N PHE A 566 33.05 18.53 -14.43
CA PHE A 566 33.08 19.49 -13.32
C PHE A 566 34.51 19.60 -12.77
N SER A 567 34.94 20.83 -12.52
CA SER A 567 36.34 21.20 -12.27
C SER A 567 36.47 22.20 -11.12
N GLY A 568 37.71 22.46 -10.67
CA GLY A 568 37.96 23.25 -9.46
C GLY A 568 37.77 22.42 -8.19
N THR A 569 37.40 23.05 -7.08
CA THR A 569 37.27 22.41 -5.77
C THR A 569 35.83 22.06 -5.41
N ILE A 570 35.61 21.00 -4.63
CA ILE A 570 34.32 20.74 -3.98
C ILE A 570 33.94 21.95 -3.11
N PRO A 571 32.76 22.58 -3.28
CA PRO A 571 32.39 23.75 -2.50
C PRO A 571 32.17 23.42 -1.01
N LEU A 572 32.82 24.18 -0.13
CA LEU A 572 32.68 24.04 1.33
C LEU A 572 31.22 24.17 1.79
N SER A 573 30.42 24.95 1.06
CA SER A 573 29.00 25.19 1.33
C SER A 573 28.10 23.97 1.12
N LEU A 574 28.56 22.88 0.48
CA LEU A 574 27.79 21.63 0.43
C LEU A 574 27.58 21.03 1.83
N GLY A 575 28.47 21.32 2.80
CA GLY A 575 28.27 20.99 4.22
C GLY A 575 27.16 21.75 4.93
N LEU A 576 26.32 22.50 4.20
CA LEU A 576 25.07 23.11 4.67
C LEU A 576 23.82 22.37 4.17
N CYS A 577 23.96 21.43 3.24
CA CYS A 577 22.88 20.55 2.77
C CYS A 577 22.64 19.42 3.79
N LEU A 578 22.17 19.77 5.00
CA LEU A 578 22.13 18.85 6.15
C LEU A 578 21.19 17.64 5.97
N SER A 579 20.28 17.67 4.98
CA SER A 579 19.39 16.54 4.64
C SER A 579 20.01 15.51 3.69
N LEU A 580 21.22 15.76 3.17
CA LEU A 580 21.80 15.01 2.06
C LEU A 580 22.22 13.59 2.47
N GLN A 581 21.53 12.60 1.92
CA GLN A 581 21.73 11.16 2.13
C GLN A 581 22.66 10.51 1.11
N LEU A 582 22.75 11.08 -0.09
CA LEU A 582 23.57 10.59 -1.20
C LEU A 582 24.30 11.75 -1.89
N LEU A 583 25.63 11.68 -1.94
CA LEU A 583 26.49 12.58 -2.69
C LEU A 583 27.39 11.79 -3.65
N ASP A 584 27.14 11.89 -4.96
CA ASP A 584 28.00 11.31 -6.00
C ASP A 584 28.57 12.41 -6.91
N LEU A 585 29.87 12.65 -6.78
CA LEU A 585 30.65 13.58 -7.59
C LEU A 585 31.66 12.85 -8.49
N SER A 586 31.56 11.53 -8.62
CA SER A 586 32.59 10.69 -9.23
C SER A 586 32.78 10.90 -10.74
N SER A 587 33.92 10.48 -11.28
CA SER A 587 34.24 10.60 -12.71
C SER A 587 34.11 12.05 -13.21
N ASN A 588 34.92 12.94 -12.65
CA ASN A 588 34.96 14.38 -12.92
C ASN A 588 36.40 14.92 -12.90
N GLU A 589 36.58 16.22 -13.09
CA GLU A 589 37.87 16.93 -13.10
C GLU A 589 38.10 17.72 -11.79
N LEU A 590 37.51 17.30 -10.66
CA LEU A 590 37.61 17.99 -9.37
C LEU A 590 39.01 17.86 -8.77
N THR A 591 39.42 18.86 -8.01
CA THR A 591 40.79 19.07 -7.51
C THR A 591 40.79 19.72 -6.12
N GLY A 592 41.97 19.91 -5.53
CA GLY A 592 42.10 20.38 -4.15
C GLY A 592 41.86 19.24 -3.15
N SER A 593 41.41 19.57 -1.94
CA SER A 593 41.16 18.60 -0.86
C SER A 593 39.68 18.35 -0.62
N ILE A 594 39.35 17.22 0.01
CA ILE A 594 38.01 16.96 0.53
C ILE A 594 37.69 17.98 1.64
N PRO A 595 36.59 18.75 1.56
CA PRO A 595 36.24 19.72 2.60
C PRO A 595 35.96 19.08 3.96
N ILE A 596 36.42 19.72 5.05
CA ILE A 596 36.07 19.31 6.42
C ILE A 596 34.56 19.46 6.69
N GLU A 597 33.90 20.36 5.96
CA GLU A 597 32.48 20.65 6.03
C GLU A 597 31.59 19.48 5.58
N LEU A 598 32.07 18.58 4.72
CA LEU A 598 31.31 17.37 4.34
C LEU A 598 31.07 16.45 5.54
N GLY A 599 31.98 16.44 6.53
CA GLY A 599 31.82 15.70 7.77
C GLY A 599 30.71 16.22 8.70
N ARG A 600 30.04 17.34 8.35
CA ARG A 600 28.85 17.84 9.08
C ARG A 600 27.53 17.23 8.59
N ILE A 601 27.55 16.51 7.46
CA ILE A 601 26.36 15.99 6.82
C ILE A 601 26.01 14.62 7.41
N GLU A 602 25.60 14.58 8.68
CA GLU A 602 25.25 13.36 9.43
C GLU A 602 24.00 12.62 8.90
N ALA A 603 23.38 13.16 7.84
CA ALA A 603 22.35 12.48 7.04
C ALA A 603 22.92 11.56 5.95
N LEU A 604 24.22 11.63 5.62
CA LEU A 604 24.88 10.78 4.61
C LEU A 604 24.86 9.30 5.04
N GLU A 605 23.79 8.61 4.67
CA GLU A 605 23.53 7.20 4.98
C GLU A 605 23.75 6.31 3.76
N ILE A 606 23.37 6.75 2.56
CA ILE A 606 23.34 5.89 1.37
C ILE A 606 24.74 5.76 0.76
N ALA A 607 25.32 6.87 0.27
CA ALA A 607 26.64 6.86 -0.35
C ALA A 607 27.33 8.24 -0.38
N LEU A 608 28.65 8.22 -0.25
CA LEU A 608 29.56 9.31 -0.58
C LEU A 608 30.57 8.78 -1.61
N ASN A 609 30.41 9.18 -2.87
CA ASN A 609 31.26 8.75 -3.97
C ASN A 609 32.00 9.97 -4.57
N LEU A 610 33.31 10.00 -4.34
CA LEU A 610 34.24 11.03 -4.82
C LEU A 610 35.27 10.45 -5.81
N SER A 611 35.07 9.20 -6.24
CA SER A 611 36.04 8.45 -7.04
C SER A 611 36.31 9.05 -8.42
N TRP A 612 37.40 8.64 -9.08
CA TRP A 612 37.76 9.08 -10.44
C TRP A 612 37.79 10.61 -10.58
N ASN A 613 38.64 11.25 -9.78
CA ASN A 613 38.83 12.69 -9.75
C ASN A 613 40.33 13.04 -9.55
N GLY A 614 40.64 14.33 -9.44
CA GLY A 614 41.98 14.84 -9.15
C GLY A 614 42.19 15.30 -7.71
N LEU A 615 41.38 14.84 -6.74
CA LEU A 615 41.43 15.24 -5.33
C LEU A 615 42.73 14.81 -4.67
N SER A 616 43.16 15.54 -3.65
CA SER A 616 44.53 15.50 -3.09
C SER A 616 44.55 15.92 -1.61
N GLY A 617 45.65 15.66 -0.91
CA GLY A 617 45.74 15.86 0.54
C GLY A 617 45.08 14.72 1.34
N PRO A 618 45.05 14.83 2.68
CA PRO A 618 44.55 13.77 3.55
C PRO A 618 43.02 13.67 3.61
N ILE A 619 42.52 12.51 4.03
CA ILE A 619 41.12 12.36 4.46
C ILE A 619 40.89 13.25 5.70
N PRO A 620 39.92 14.19 5.70
CA PRO A 620 39.64 15.02 6.86
C PRO A 620 39.09 14.18 8.02
N SER A 621 39.59 14.43 9.23
CA SER A 621 39.18 13.68 10.45
C SER A 621 37.68 13.75 10.72
N GLN A 622 37.02 14.82 10.26
CA GLN A 622 35.57 15.04 10.39
C GLN A 622 34.72 14.00 9.66
N ILE A 623 35.27 13.24 8.69
CA ILE A 623 34.54 12.14 8.05
C ILE A 623 34.12 11.06 9.06
N SER A 624 34.83 10.89 10.19
CA SER A 624 34.42 9.95 11.24
C SER A 624 33.06 10.23 11.87
N ALA A 625 32.50 11.44 11.70
CA ALA A 625 31.16 11.79 12.16
C ALA A 625 30.03 11.24 11.26
N LEU A 626 30.35 10.78 10.03
CA LEU A 626 29.39 10.21 9.08
C LEU A 626 28.99 8.77 9.45
N THR A 627 28.65 8.54 10.71
CA THR A 627 28.48 7.23 11.35
C THR A 627 27.41 6.33 10.71
N LYS A 628 26.46 6.89 9.94
CA LYS A 628 25.43 6.14 9.19
C LYS A 628 25.89 5.63 7.82
N LEU A 629 27.01 6.10 7.30
CA LEU A 629 27.38 5.95 5.89
C LEU A 629 27.59 4.49 5.48
N SER A 630 26.79 4.02 4.53
CA SER A 630 26.79 2.63 4.02
C SER A 630 27.83 2.40 2.90
N ILE A 631 28.10 3.39 2.05
CA ILE A 631 29.03 3.28 0.91
C ILE A 631 29.97 4.50 0.86
N LEU A 632 31.27 4.25 0.77
CA LEU A 632 32.31 5.27 0.59
C LEU A 632 33.28 4.86 -0.51
N ASP A 633 33.31 5.60 -1.63
CA ASP A 633 34.29 5.39 -2.69
C ASP A 633 35.11 6.66 -2.92
N LEU A 634 36.42 6.54 -2.65
CA LEU A 634 37.43 7.59 -2.80
C LEU A 634 38.46 7.22 -3.89
N SER A 635 38.24 6.12 -4.62
CA SER A 635 39.24 5.52 -5.50
C SER A 635 39.63 6.40 -6.70
N HIS A 636 40.76 6.08 -7.34
CA HIS A 636 41.25 6.81 -8.52
C HIS A 636 41.34 8.33 -8.30
N ASN A 637 42.11 8.71 -7.28
CA ASN A 637 42.39 10.09 -6.89
C ASN A 637 43.90 10.24 -6.55
N LYS A 638 44.29 11.36 -5.91
CA LYS A 638 45.66 11.66 -5.46
C LYS A 638 45.70 11.91 -3.95
N LEU A 639 44.77 11.32 -3.20
CA LEU A 639 44.67 11.47 -1.75
C LEU A 639 45.85 10.80 -1.05
N GLU A 640 46.26 11.35 0.09
CA GLU A 640 47.46 10.96 0.83
C GLU A 640 47.18 10.84 2.35
N GLY A 641 48.22 10.73 3.18
CA GLY A 641 48.07 10.48 4.62
C GLY A 641 47.76 9.01 4.92
N ASP A 642 46.96 8.77 5.96
CA ASP A 642 46.55 7.43 6.41
C ASP A 642 45.02 7.27 6.42
N LEU A 643 44.55 6.07 6.79
CA LEU A 643 43.12 5.72 6.79
C LEU A 643 42.48 5.75 8.20
N ASN A 644 43.17 6.25 9.23
CA ASN A 644 42.64 6.34 10.60
C ASN A 644 41.32 7.15 10.71
N PRO A 645 41.07 8.23 9.94
CA PRO A 645 39.77 8.92 9.93
C PRO A 645 38.56 8.04 9.60
N LEU A 646 38.75 6.90 8.94
CA LEU A 646 37.69 5.97 8.57
C LEU A 646 37.44 4.88 9.63
N GLY A 647 38.26 4.83 10.69
CA GLY A 647 38.25 3.75 11.68
C GLY A 647 36.97 3.66 12.53
N GLY A 648 36.20 4.75 12.63
CA GLY A 648 34.93 4.82 13.39
C GLY A 648 33.66 4.75 12.54
N LEU A 649 33.75 4.37 11.26
CA LEU A 649 32.59 4.23 10.36
C LEU A 649 31.98 2.82 10.46
N ASP A 650 31.38 2.50 11.61
CA ASP A 650 30.96 1.13 11.95
C ASP A 650 29.80 0.57 11.07
N ASN A 651 28.98 1.44 10.46
CA ASN A 651 27.90 1.02 9.55
C ASN A 651 28.35 0.83 8.09
N LEU A 652 29.61 1.12 7.77
CA LEU A 652 30.13 1.14 6.40
C LEU A 652 30.22 -0.28 5.82
N VAL A 653 29.50 -0.50 4.72
CA VAL A 653 29.32 -1.80 4.06
C VAL A 653 30.33 -1.98 2.92
N SER A 654 30.59 -0.89 2.19
CA SER A 654 31.49 -0.86 1.05
C SER A 654 32.44 0.33 1.18
N LEU A 655 33.74 0.04 1.12
CA LEU A 655 34.80 1.03 1.13
C LEU A 655 35.79 0.72 0.01
N ASN A 656 36.02 1.69 -0.87
CA ASN A 656 37.03 1.59 -1.93
C ASN A 656 37.95 2.82 -1.86
N VAL A 657 39.24 2.58 -1.66
CA VAL A 657 40.30 3.61 -1.55
C VAL A 657 41.44 3.37 -2.55
N SER A 658 41.24 2.44 -3.48
CA SER A 658 42.22 2.04 -4.48
C SER A 658 42.70 3.20 -5.38
N HIS A 659 43.87 3.04 -6.00
CA HIS A 659 44.47 4.00 -6.91
C HIS A 659 44.57 5.43 -6.34
N ASN A 660 45.11 5.52 -5.11
CA ASN A 660 45.47 6.76 -4.43
C ASN A 660 46.97 6.73 -4.00
N ASN A 661 47.38 7.70 -3.19
CA ASN A 661 48.72 7.82 -2.61
C ASN A 661 48.71 7.62 -1.08
N PHE A 662 47.80 6.80 -0.55
CA PHE A 662 47.70 6.52 0.89
C PHE A 662 48.93 5.76 1.42
N THR A 663 49.19 5.94 2.71
CA THR A 663 50.40 5.48 3.40
C THR A 663 50.10 4.92 4.79
N GLY A 664 50.98 4.03 5.28
CA GLY A 664 50.93 3.54 6.66
C GLY A 664 50.12 2.26 6.85
N TYR A 665 49.35 2.21 7.93
CA TYR A 665 48.67 1.03 8.46
C TYR A 665 47.14 1.15 8.36
N LEU A 666 46.45 0.01 8.38
CA LEU A 666 44.99 -0.04 8.40
C LEU A 666 44.46 0.05 9.84
N PRO A 667 43.31 0.72 10.08
CA PRO A 667 42.61 0.66 11.35
C PRO A 667 42.23 -0.79 11.69
N ASP A 668 42.41 -1.20 12.95
CA ASP A 668 42.06 -2.55 13.39
C ASP A 668 40.57 -2.67 13.76
N ASN A 669 39.70 -2.69 12.74
CA ASN A 669 38.25 -2.86 12.91
C ASN A 669 37.68 -3.97 11.99
N LYS A 670 36.39 -4.26 12.16
CA LYS A 670 35.70 -5.34 11.43
C LYS A 670 35.70 -5.11 9.91
N LEU A 671 35.58 -3.88 9.42
CA LEU A 671 35.58 -3.55 7.99
C LEU A 671 36.97 -3.75 7.36
N PHE A 672 38.01 -3.13 7.94
CA PHE A 672 39.36 -3.14 7.35
C PHE A 672 39.99 -4.52 7.29
N ARG A 673 39.61 -5.45 8.19
CA ARG A 673 39.98 -6.88 8.14
C ARG A 673 39.25 -7.67 7.04
N GLN A 674 38.37 -7.04 6.26
CA GLN A 674 37.42 -7.71 5.36
C GLN A 674 37.36 -7.12 3.95
N LEU A 675 38.06 -6.01 3.71
CA LEU A 675 38.28 -5.46 2.37
C LEU A 675 39.03 -6.46 1.48
N SER A 676 38.70 -6.47 0.20
CA SER A 676 39.48 -7.17 -0.81
C SER A 676 40.80 -6.43 -1.07
N PRO A 677 41.89 -7.13 -1.44
CA PRO A 677 43.13 -6.48 -1.88
C PRO A 677 42.94 -5.48 -3.04
N THR A 678 41.89 -5.66 -3.85
CA THR A 678 41.47 -4.72 -4.91
C THR A 678 41.12 -3.33 -4.36
N ASP A 679 40.46 -3.30 -3.21
CA ASP A 679 39.84 -2.08 -2.65
C ASP A 679 40.91 -1.16 -2.04
N LEU A 680 42.13 -1.69 -1.89
CA LEU A 680 43.35 -1.03 -1.41
C LEU A 680 44.40 -0.84 -2.51
N GLU A 681 44.21 -1.40 -3.72
CA GLU A 681 45.23 -1.52 -4.75
C GLU A 681 45.84 -0.16 -5.17
N GLY A 682 47.06 -0.14 -5.72
CA GLY A 682 47.71 1.06 -6.23
C GLY A 682 48.35 1.97 -5.17
N ASN A 683 47.90 1.91 -3.91
CA ASN A 683 48.43 2.68 -2.78
C ASN A 683 49.80 2.16 -2.31
N LYS A 684 50.87 2.60 -2.98
CA LYS A 684 52.25 2.11 -2.77
C LYS A 684 52.81 2.29 -1.34
N GLY A 685 52.20 3.14 -0.51
CA GLY A 685 52.64 3.40 0.86
C GLY A 685 51.90 2.62 1.94
N LEU A 686 50.74 2.03 1.64
CA LEU A 686 49.99 1.18 2.58
C LEU A 686 50.69 -0.17 2.73
N CYS A 687 50.66 -0.74 3.94
CA CYS A 687 51.11 -2.11 4.23
C CYS A 687 52.50 -2.47 3.66
N SER A 688 53.48 -1.57 3.74
CA SER A 688 54.78 -1.65 3.05
C SER A 688 55.76 -2.74 3.56
N SER A 689 55.26 -3.79 4.21
CA SER A 689 56.01 -4.98 4.66
C SER A 689 55.50 -6.25 3.97
N ILE A 690 56.41 -7.19 3.66
CA ILE A 690 56.27 -8.21 2.60
C ILE A 690 55.37 -9.42 2.97
N SER A 691 54.50 -9.30 3.99
CA SER A 691 53.54 -10.36 4.37
C SER A 691 52.20 -9.80 4.87
N ILE A 692 51.22 -9.73 3.96
CA ILE A 692 49.85 -9.36 4.29
C ILE A 692 49.14 -10.54 4.97
N SER A 693 49.08 -10.51 6.31
CA SER A 693 48.08 -11.24 7.09
C SER A 693 47.89 -10.65 8.49
N GLU A 694 48.99 -10.28 9.17
CA GLU A 694 48.93 -9.82 10.58
C GLU A 694 49.65 -8.48 10.84
N SER A 695 50.63 -8.08 10.03
CA SER A 695 51.48 -6.90 10.32
C SER A 695 51.06 -5.59 9.66
N CYS A 696 49.81 -5.45 9.18
CA CYS A 696 49.31 -4.16 8.66
C CYS A 696 48.27 -3.46 9.58
N PHE A 697 47.92 -4.08 10.71
CA PHE A 697 47.00 -3.50 11.69
C PHE A 697 47.75 -2.92 12.88
N LEU A 698 47.30 -1.76 13.38
CA LEU A 698 47.90 -1.10 14.54
C LEU A 698 47.62 -1.90 15.83
N THR A 699 48.60 -2.66 16.27
CA THR A 699 48.61 -3.29 17.61
C THR A 699 49.22 -2.35 18.64
N ASP A 700 48.58 -2.21 19.80
CA ASP A 700 49.06 -1.38 20.90
C ASP A 700 50.18 -2.11 21.68
N VAL A 701 51.42 -2.02 21.18
CA VAL A 701 52.59 -2.76 21.72
C VAL A 701 53.14 -2.10 23.00
N GLY A 702 52.31 -2.11 24.05
CA GLY A 702 52.65 -1.72 25.40
C GLY A 702 53.42 -2.80 26.18
N LYS A 703 54.75 -2.84 26.02
CA LYS A 703 55.77 -3.58 26.83
C LYS A 703 56.17 -4.99 26.33
N ALA A 704 57.41 -5.36 26.72
CA ALA A 704 58.13 -6.63 26.49
C ALA A 704 58.49 -6.94 25.02
N GLY A 705 59.58 -7.67 24.73
CA GLY A 705 60.62 -8.18 25.63
C GLY A 705 61.79 -8.82 24.85
N MET A 706 62.99 -8.26 24.98
CA MET A 706 64.19 -8.61 24.21
C MET A 706 64.68 -10.06 24.40
N ALA A 707 64.77 -10.85 23.32
CA ALA A 707 65.48 -12.13 23.27
C ALA A 707 66.11 -12.36 21.88
N LYS A 708 67.18 -13.16 21.78
CA LYS A 708 67.99 -13.34 20.55
C LYS A 708 67.90 -14.75 19.94
N THR A 709 67.84 -14.75 18.61
CA THR A 709 68.67 -15.53 17.65
C THR A 709 69.14 -16.94 18.04
N GLU A 710 68.82 -17.96 17.22
CA GLU A 710 69.81 -18.76 16.45
C GLU A 710 69.20 -19.82 15.50
N ASN A 711 70.04 -20.42 14.65
CA ASN A 711 69.83 -21.64 13.83
C ASN A 711 69.16 -21.57 12.44
N GLU A 712 69.43 -20.52 11.66
CA GLU A 712 69.36 -20.59 10.18
C GLU A 712 70.58 -21.32 9.56
N VAL A 713 70.52 -22.66 9.43
CA VAL A 713 71.43 -23.41 8.53
C VAL A 713 70.72 -24.59 7.84
N GLN A 714 69.89 -25.35 8.57
CA GLN A 714 69.56 -26.72 8.16
C GLN A 714 68.45 -26.85 7.09
N ARG A 715 67.72 -25.77 6.75
CA ARG A 715 66.54 -25.81 5.85
C ARG A 715 66.89 -25.93 4.36
N SER A 716 68.06 -25.41 3.96
CA SER A 716 68.49 -25.29 2.54
C SER A 716 68.55 -26.61 1.75
N ARG A 717 68.80 -27.74 2.43
CA ARG A 717 69.02 -29.04 1.76
C ARG A 717 67.73 -29.78 1.35
N ARG A 718 66.56 -29.44 1.92
CA ARG A 718 65.28 -30.08 1.57
C ARG A 718 64.59 -29.46 0.35
N LEU A 719 64.78 -28.15 0.12
CA LEU A 719 64.10 -27.42 -0.95
C LEU A 719 64.46 -27.93 -2.37
N LYS A 720 65.72 -28.35 -2.58
CA LYS A 720 66.23 -28.78 -3.88
C LYS A 720 65.68 -30.13 -4.37
N LEU A 721 65.12 -30.96 -3.49
CA LEU A 721 64.45 -32.22 -3.85
C LEU A 721 62.99 -32.00 -4.26
N ALA A 722 62.29 -31.07 -3.61
CA ALA A 722 60.89 -30.76 -3.93
C ALA A 722 60.73 -30.17 -5.35
N LEU A 723 61.65 -29.31 -5.77
CA LEU A 723 61.58 -28.63 -7.07
C LEU A 723 61.71 -29.60 -8.27
N ALA A 724 62.50 -30.68 -8.12
CA ALA A 724 62.65 -31.69 -9.16
C ALA A 724 61.36 -32.51 -9.39
N LEU A 725 60.66 -32.88 -8.31
CA LEU A 725 59.41 -33.63 -8.35
C LEU A 725 58.27 -32.84 -9.00
N LEU A 726 58.19 -31.53 -8.74
CA LEU A 726 57.21 -30.63 -9.34
C LEU A 726 57.30 -30.58 -10.87
N ILE A 727 58.52 -30.55 -11.42
CA ILE A 727 58.75 -30.49 -12.88
C ILE A 727 58.35 -31.80 -13.56
N THR A 728 58.61 -32.95 -12.94
CA THR A 728 58.13 -34.24 -13.47
C THR A 728 56.61 -34.36 -13.43
N LEU A 729 55.94 -33.76 -12.44
CA LEU A 729 54.49 -33.82 -12.29
C LEU A 729 53.77 -32.96 -13.33
N THR A 730 54.25 -31.74 -13.61
CA THR A 730 53.63 -30.86 -14.62
C THR A 730 53.76 -31.42 -16.04
N ILE A 731 54.89 -32.04 -16.39
CA ILE A 731 55.06 -32.70 -17.70
C ILE A 731 54.06 -33.87 -17.85
N ALA A 732 53.88 -34.68 -16.80
CA ALA A 732 52.89 -35.76 -16.81
C ALA A 732 51.45 -35.24 -16.98
N MET A 733 51.08 -34.15 -16.29
CA MET A 733 49.77 -33.50 -16.41
C MET A 733 49.50 -32.98 -17.82
N VAL A 734 50.49 -32.38 -18.50
CA VAL A 734 50.34 -31.90 -19.88
C VAL A 734 50.14 -33.08 -20.86
N VAL A 735 50.89 -34.17 -20.71
CA VAL A 735 50.72 -35.38 -21.54
C VAL A 735 49.34 -36.00 -21.32
N MET A 736 48.86 -36.09 -20.07
CA MET A 736 47.51 -36.57 -19.75
C MET A 736 46.42 -35.67 -20.34
N GLY A 737 46.59 -34.34 -20.29
CA GLY A 737 45.66 -33.37 -20.89
C GLY A 737 45.55 -33.50 -22.42
N VAL A 738 46.67 -33.75 -23.11
CA VAL A 738 46.67 -34.02 -24.56
C VAL A 738 45.97 -35.34 -24.88
N ILE A 739 46.22 -36.40 -24.11
CA ILE A 739 45.53 -37.70 -24.26
C ILE A 739 44.02 -37.55 -23.99
N ALA A 740 43.62 -36.76 -22.99
CA ALA A 740 42.23 -36.46 -22.69
C ALA A 740 41.54 -35.71 -23.85
N MET A 741 42.17 -34.69 -24.43
CA MET A 741 41.64 -34.01 -25.63
C MET A 741 41.51 -34.94 -26.84
N ILE A 742 42.45 -35.87 -27.04
CA ILE A 742 42.38 -36.87 -28.12
C ILE A 742 41.23 -37.86 -27.89
N ARG A 743 40.91 -38.21 -26.64
CA ARG A 743 39.72 -39.01 -26.30
C ARG A 743 38.41 -38.22 -26.46
N ALA A 744 38.34 -36.99 -25.94
CA ALA A 744 37.14 -36.15 -26.01
C ALA A 744 36.73 -35.81 -27.46
N ARG A 745 37.69 -35.61 -28.36
CA ARG A 745 37.41 -35.45 -29.81
C ARG A 745 36.96 -36.74 -30.51
N LYS A 746 36.98 -37.88 -29.81
CA LYS A 746 36.54 -39.19 -30.31
C LYS A 746 35.19 -39.65 -29.74
N THR A 747 34.65 -38.95 -28.73
CA THR A 747 33.35 -39.22 -28.10
C THR A 747 32.24 -38.25 -28.55
N LEU A 748 32.46 -37.49 -29.62
CA LEU A 748 31.45 -36.63 -30.29
C LEU A 748 30.81 -37.30 -31.52
N ARG A 749 30.92 -38.63 -31.62
CA ARG A 749 30.24 -39.48 -32.59
C ARG A 749 29.89 -40.81 -31.92
N ASP A 750 28.67 -40.86 -31.39
CA ASP A 750 27.77 -42.02 -31.24
C ASP A 750 27.01 -41.99 -29.89
N GLY A 751 25.68 -42.21 -29.94
CA GLY A 751 24.86 -42.67 -28.80
C GLY A 751 24.02 -41.63 -28.04
N ASP A 752 22.69 -41.75 -28.18
CA ASP A 752 21.74 -41.41 -27.12
C ASP A 752 21.66 -42.58 -26.09
N ASP A 753 21.37 -42.29 -24.82
CA ASP A 753 20.26 -42.86 -24.02
C ASP A 753 20.41 -42.61 -22.50
N ASP A 754 19.26 -42.68 -21.82
CA ASP A 754 18.94 -42.50 -20.39
C ASP A 754 20.01 -42.74 -19.30
N SER A 755 19.98 -41.89 -18.27
CA SER A 755 19.74 -42.37 -16.88
C SER A 755 19.44 -41.24 -15.90
N GLU A 756 18.50 -41.48 -14.97
CA GLU A 756 18.25 -40.61 -13.83
C GLU A 756 19.33 -40.80 -12.74
N LEU A 757 20.03 -39.73 -12.36
CA LEU A 757 20.46 -39.50 -10.98
C LEU A 757 20.66 -38.00 -10.74
N GLY A 758 20.39 -37.53 -9.52
CA GLY A 758 20.24 -36.09 -9.24
C GLY A 758 21.56 -35.31 -9.20
N ASP A 759 21.90 -34.61 -10.28
CA ASP A 759 22.96 -33.60 -10.28
C ASP A 759 22.57 -32.38 -9.44
N SER A 760 23.44 -32.02 -8.49
CA SER A 760 23.26 -30.85 -7.64
C SER A 760 23.63 -29.58 -8.41
N TRP A 761 22.61 -28.90 -8.96
CA TRP A 761 22.79 -27.59 -9.57
C TRP A 761 23.49 -26.63 -8.59
N PRO A 762 24.63 -26.01 -8.96
CA PRO A 762 25.39 -25.16 -8.07
C PRO A 762 24.54 -23.96 -7.64
N TRP A 763 24.44 -23.75 -6.33
CA TRP A 763 23.68 -22.65 -5.76
C TRP A 763 24.36 -21.31 -6.08
N GLN A 764 23.60 -20.41 -6.68
CA GLN A 764 23.96 -19.00 -6.80
C GLN A 764 23.55 -18.30 -5.50
N PHE A 765 24.39 -17.40 -5.00
CA PHE A 765 24.23 -16.74 -3.71
C PHE A 765 24.67 -15.28 -3.80
N THR A 766 23.76 -14.36 -3.47
CA THR A 766 23.99 -12.92 -3.42
C THR A 766 23.76 -12.43 -2.00
N PRO A 767 24.81 -12.22 -1.19
CA PRO A 767 24.70 -11.56 0.10
C PRO A 767 24.55 -10.04 -0.08
N PHE A 768 23.59 -9.41 0.60
CA PHE A 768 23.38 -7.95 0.60
C PHE A 768 24.02 -7.25 1.81
N GLN A 769 24.68 -8.04 2.65
CA GLN A 769 25.51 -7.65 3.80
C GLN A 769 26.47 -8.81 4.10
N LYS A 770 27.46 -8.63 4.99
CA LYS A 770 28.33 -9.74 5.34
C LYS A 770 27.59 -10.82 6.14
N LEU A 771 27.65 -12.05 5.64
CA LEU A 771 27.18 -13.26 6.30
C LEU A 771 28.36 -14.16 6.69
N HIS A 772 28.17 -14.94 7.76
CA HIS A 772 29.20 -15.76 8.40
C HIS A 772 28.83 -17.26 8.43
N PHE A 773 27.87 -17.66 7.59
CA PHE A 773 27.34 -19.01 7.43
C PHE A 773 27.25 -19.39 5.94
N SER A 774 27.26 -20.69 5.63
CA SER A 774 27.20 -21.22 4.27
C SER A 774 25.78 -21.61 3.82
N VAL A 775 25.57 -21.74 2.50
CA VAL A 775 24.30 -22.28 1.95
C VAL A 775 24.04 -23.70 2.46
N ASP A 776 25.08 -24.52 2.62
CA ASP A 776 24.97 -25.87 3.18
C ASP A 776 24.56 -25.91 4.67
N GLU A 777 24.63 -24.79 5.40
CA GLU A 777 24.09 -24.67 6.76
C GLU A 777 22.61 -24.30 6.72
N ILE A 778 22.24 -23.35 5.87
CA ILE A 778 20.84 -22.97 5.61
C ILE A 778 20.02 -24.20 5.21
N LEU A 779 20.52 -25.00 4.25
CA LEU A 779 19.81 -26.17 3.73
C LEU A 779 19.54 -27.25 4.79
N LYS A 780 20.38 -27.36 5.83
CA LYS A 780 20.14 -28.27 6.97
C LYS A 780 19.00 -27.81 7.86
N CYS A 781 18.67 -26.51 7.85
CA CYS A 781 17.61 -25.92 8.65
C CYS A 781 16.23 -25.92 7.96
N LEU A 782 16.14 -26.31 6.69
CA LEU A 782 14.88 -26.32 5.90
C LEU A 782 14.04 -27.59 6.16
N VAL A 783 13.72 -27.85 7.42
CA VAL A 783 12.93 -29.00 7.90
C VAL A 783 11.60 -28.55 8.51
N ASP A 784 10.55 -29.39 8.46
CA ASP A 784 9.20 -29.00 8.93
C ASP A 784 9.14 -28.55 10.40
N THR A 785 10.02 -29.06 11.28
CA THR A 785 10.12 -28.63 12.69
C THR A 785 10.56 -27.19 12.87
N ASN A 786 11.15 -26.59 11.84
CA ASN A 786 11.70 -25.25 11.86
C ASN A 786 10.77 -24.23 11.19
N VAL A 787 9.61 -24.65 10.68
CA VAL A 787 8.67 -23.75 9.99
C VAL A 787 8.03 -22.79 10.98
N ILE A 788 8.12 -21.50 10.67
CA ILE A 788 7.50 -20.39 11.43
C ILE A 788 6.37 -19.69 10.64
N GLY A 789 6.15 -20.04 9.37
CA GLY A 789 5.01 -19.56 8.59
C GLY A 789 4.85 -20.28 7.25
N LYS A 790 3.61 -20.37 6.75
CA LYS A 790 3.27 -20.87 5.40
C LYS A 790 2.26 -19.90 4.77
N GLY A 791 2.47 -19.50 3.51
CA GLY A 791 1.63 -18.51 2.83
C GLY A 791 1.72 -18.57 1.30
N CYS A 792 1.03 -17.66 0.61
CA CYS A 792 0.90 -17.68 -0.85
C CYS A 792 2.24 -17.56 -1.59
N SER A 793 3.23 -16.89 -1.00
CA SER A 793 4.59 -16.72 -1.58
C SER A 793 5.52 -17.92 -1.30
N GLY A 794 5.35 -18.63 -0.18
CA GLY A 794 6.24 -19.74 0.20
C GLY A 794 6.08 -20.24 1.63
N VAL A 795 7.15 -20.87 2.14
CA VAL A 795 7.29 -21.34 3.53
C VAL A 795 8.48 -20.65 4.18
N VAL A 796 8.29 -20.11 5.39
CA VAL A 796 9.34 -19.45 6.18
C VAL A 796 9.83 -20.39 7.27
N TYR A 797 11.14 -20.54 7.36
CA TYR A 797 11.84 -21.37 8.35
C TYR A 797 12.67 -20.48 9.27
N LYS A 798 12.70 -20.79 10.57
CA LYS A 798 13.75 -20.33 11.49
C LYS A 798 15.00 -21.16 11.26
N ALA A 799 16.15 -20.52 11.12
CA ALA A 799 17.41 -21.20 10.90
C ALA A 799 18.46 -20.70 11.91
N ASP A 800 18.81 -21.56 12.86
CA ASP A 800 19.86 -21.34 13.84
C ASP A 800 21.22 -21.74 13.24
N MET A 801 22.14 -20.77 13.13
CA MET A 801 23.44 -20.93 12.48
C MET A 801 24.52 -21.39 13.47
N GLN A 802 25.58 -22.06 12.98
CA GLN A 802 26.63 -22.60 13.84
C GLN A 802 27.46 -21.53 14.59
N ASN A 803 27.43 -20.29 14.13
CA ASN A 803 28.07 -19.14 14.78
C ASN A 803 27.19 -18.49 15.87
N GLY A 804 25.94 -18.94 16.04
CA GLY A 804 24.97 -18.37 16.98
C GLY A 804 24.00 -17.35 16.39
N ASP A 805 24.13 -16.98 15.11
CA ASP A 805 23.14 -16.14 14.43
C ASP A 805 21.81 -16.91 14.27
N VAL A 806 20.69 -16.20 14.34
CA VAL A 806 19.35 -16.76 14.07
C VAL A 806 18.71 -15.94 12.95
N ILE A 807 18.35 -16.61 11.85
CA ILE A 807 17.81 -15.96 10.65
C ILE A 807 16.46 -16.56 10.26
N ALA A 808 15.64 -15.79 9.54
CA ALA A 808 14.44 -16.26 8.88
C ALA A 808 14.75 -16.56 7.39
N VAL A 809 14.33 -17.72 6.90
CA VAL A 809 14.59 -18.17 5.52
C VAL A 809 13.26 -18.49 4.82
N LYS A 810 12.87 -17.65 3.86
CA LYS A 810 11.65 -17.79 3.05
C LYS A 810 11.98 -18.60 1.79
N LYS A 811 11.50 -19.85 1.75
CA LYS A 811 11.58 -20.73 0.57
C LYS A 811 10.34 -20.53 -0.29
N LEU A 812 10.53 -19.98 -1.47
CA LEU A 812 9.44 -19.74 -2.42
C LEU A 812 8.96 -21.03 -3.08
N TRP A 813 7.71 -21.06 -3.53
CA TRP A 813 7.15 -22.19 -4.26
C TRP A 813 7.85 -22.38 -5.63
N PRO A 814 8.04 -23.62 -6.13
CA PRO A 814 8.64 -23.86 -7.44
C PRO A 814 7.78 -23.31 -8.58
N ALA A 815 8.37 -22.57 -9.51
CA ALA A 815 7.68 -22.00 -10.68
C ALA A 815 6.95 -23.05 -11.55
N ALA A 816 7.40 -24.32 -11.49
CA ALA A 816 6.77 -25.45 -12.17
C ALA A 816 5.35 -25.79 -11.69
N ALA A 817 4.85 -25.20 -10.59
CA ALA A 817 3.45 -25.32 -10.20
C ALA A 817 2.48 -24.74 -11.25
N ALA A 818 2.92 -23.75 -12.04
CA ALA A 818 2.16 -23.20 -13.15
C ALA A 818 2.16 -24.10 -14.41
N THR A 819 3.16 -24.98 -14.57
CA THR A 819 3.37 -25.75 -15.81
C THR A 819 2.59 -27.08 -15.84
N THR A 820 1.30 -27.06 -15.51
CA THR A 820 0.37 -28.20 -15.72
C THR A 820 -0.47 -28.04 -16.99
N ARG A 821 0.10 -27.39 -18.01
CA ARG A 821 -0.34 -27.36 -19.41
C ARG A 821 0.85 -26.90 -20.25
N GLY A 822 1.51 -27.84 -20.94
CA GLY A 822 2.81 -27.58 -21.55
C GLY A 822 2.75 -26.84 -22.88
N PHE A 823 3.10 -25.56 -22.87
CA PHE A 823 3.77 -24.85 -23.97
C PHE A 823 4.61 -23.74 -23.35
N VAL A 824 5.93 -23.75 -23.58
CA VAL A 824 6.86 -22.73 -23.08
C VAL A 824 7.40 -21.95 -24.27
N ASP A 825 7.14 -20.65 -24.28
CA ASP A 825 7.85 -19.65 -25.10
C ASP A 825 8.42 -18.61 -24.12
N GLU A 826 9.67 -18.20 -24.28
CA GLU A 826 10.44 -17.43 -23.29
C GLU A 826 10.06 -15.93 -23.26
N LYS A 827 8.77 -15.61 -23.45
CA LYS A 827 8.25 -14.25 -23.60
C LYS A 827 6.99 -13.94 -22.77
N SER A 828 6.52 -14.86 -21.92
CA SER A 828 5.45 -14.57 -20.96
C SER A 828 6.00 -13.83 -19.72
N GLY A 829 5.80 -12.51 -19.68
CA GLY A 829 6.30 -11.62 -18.62
C GLY A 829 5.59 -11.75 -17.26
N VAL A 830 5.45 -12.96 -16.72
CA VAL A 830 4.93 -13.19 -15.36
C VAL A 830 5.90 -12.56 -14.36
N ARG A 831 5.45 -11.51 -13.66
CA ARG A 831 6.28 -10.77 -12.70
C ARG A 831 6.68 -11.66 -11.54
N ASP A 832 7.98 -11.80 -11.36
CA ASP A 832 8.58 -12.72 -10.39
C ASP A 832 8.77 -12.05 -9.02
N SER A 833 8.02 -12.51 -8.00
CA SER A 833 8.07 -11.96 -6.64
C SER A 833 9.46 -12.09 -6.00
N PHE A 834 10.23 -13.13 -6.36
CA PHE A 834 11.64 -13.25 -5.97
C PHE A 834 12.45 -12.05 -6.47
N SER A 835 12.28 -11.68 -7.75
CA SER A 835 13.01 -10.60 -8.39
C SER A 835 12.57 -9.22 -7.88
N ALA A 836 11.29 -9.04 -7.55
CA ALA A 836 10.78 -7.81 -6.92
C ALA A 836 11.35 -7.60 -5.51
N GLU A 837 11.29 -8.64 -4.68
CA GLU A 837 11.74 -8.58 -3.28
C GLU A 837 13.27 -8.42 -3.19
N VAL A 838 14.04 -9.12 -4.03
CA VAL A 838 15.50 -8.95 -4.15
C VAL A 838 15.88 -7.55 -4.62
N LYS A 839 15.22 -7.00 -5.66
CA LYS A 839 15.56 -5.67 -6.19
C LYS A 839 15.24 -4.56 -5.18
N THR A 840 14.10 -4.68 -4.50
CA THR A 840 13.61 -3.67 -3.56
C THR A 840 14.41 -3.71 -2.26
N LEU A 841 14.42 -4.83 -1.54
CA LEU A 841 15.13 -4.91 -0.26
C LEU A 841 16.66 -4.93 -0.41
N GLY A 842 17.19 -5.33 -1.57
CA GLY A 842 18.63 -5.26 -1.85
C GLY A 842 19.17 -3.84 -2.05
N SER A 843 18.31 -2.81 -2.15
CA SER A 843 18.69 -1.41 -2.39
C SER A 843 18.28 -0.44 -1.27
N ILE A 844 17.73 -0.95 -0.16
CA ILE A 844 17.02 -0.15 0.85
C ILE A 844 17.36 -0.58 2.28
N ARG A 845 17.44 0.37 3.21
CA ARG A 845 17.74 0.14 4.63
C ARG A 845 17.08 1.19 5.51
N HIS A 846 16.33 0.77 6.51
CA HIS A 846 15.77 1.65 7.53
C HIS A 846 15.50 0.84 8.81
N LYS A 847 15.63 1.47 9.98
CA LYS A 847 15.46 0.85 11.30
C LYS A 847 14.09 0.17 11.55
N ASN A 848 13.07 0.51 10.75
CA ASN A 848 11.72 -0.08 10.83
C ASN A 848 11.32 -0.90 9.59
N ILE A 849 12.31 -1.43 8.87
CA ILE A 849 12.11 -2.36 7.73
C ILE A 849 12.91 -3.62 8.02
N VAL A 850 12.34 -4.79 7.72
CA VAL A 850 13.02 -6.07 7.96
C VAL A 850 14.34 -6.12 7.19
N ARG A 851 15.45 -6.33 7.91
CA ARG A 851 16.77 -6.34 7.29
C ARG A 851 16.93 -7.59 6.43
N PHE A 852 17.17 -7.36 5.14
CA PHE A 852 17.40 -8.40 4.15
C PHE A 852 18.87 -8.75 4.07
N LEU A 853 19.17 -10.04 4.26
CA LEU A 853 20.53 -10.53 4.46
C LEU A 853 21.18 -10.99 3.14
N GLY A 854 20.37 -11.58 2.26
CA GLY A 854 20.84 -12.24 1.05
C GLY A 854 19.72 -13.01 0.34
N CYS A 855 20.01 -13.47 -0.88
CA CYS A 855 19.24 -14.51 -1.55
C CYS A 855 20.16 -15.64 -2.05
N CYS A 856 19.64 -16.86 -2.14
CA CYS A 856 20.29 -17.93 -2.89
C CYS A 856 19.28 -18.76 -3.68
N TRP A 857 19.69 -19.25 -4.85
CA TRP A 857 18.81 -19.96 -5.77
C TRP A 857 19.56 -20.96 -6.64
N ASN A 858 18.80 -21.91 -7.19
CA ASN A 858 19.20 -22.76 -8.29
C ASN A 858 18.01 -22.90 -9.26
N ARG A 859 18.04 -23.86 -10.20
CA ARG A 859 16.95 -24.05 -11.18
C ARG A 859 15.59 -24.41 -10.56
N ASN A 860 15.57 -25.01 -9.38
CA ASN A 860 14.37 -25.64 -8.80
C ASN A 860 13.93 -25.02 -7.45
N THR A 861 14.74 -24.16 -6.84
CA THR A 861 14.43 -23.55 -5.53
C THR A 861 15.06 -22.17 -5.40
N ARG A 862 14.35 -21.27 -4.73
CA ARG A 862 14.73 -19.89 -4.43
C ARG A 862 14.50 -19.61 -2.95
N LEU A 863 15.51 -19.04 -2.30
CA LEU A 863 15.55 -18.76 -0.86
C LEU A 863 15.88 -17.28 -0.64
N LEU A 864 15.13 -16.63 0.24
CA LEU A 864 15.34 -15.25 0.69
C LEU A 864 15.64 -15.27 2.20
N MET A 865 16.64 -14.49 2.64
CA MET A 865 17.14 -14.51 4.02
C MET A 865 16.94 -13.15 4.70
N TYR A 866 16.45 -13.16 5.93
CA TYR A 866 16.10 -11.98 6.74
C TYR A 866 16.57 -12.18 8.18
N ASP A 867 16.69 -11.09 8.94
CA ASP A 867 16.79 -11.18 10.40
C ASP A 867 15.57 -11.91 10.98
N TYR A 868 15.79 -12.76 11.98
CA TYR A 868 14.70 -13.43 12.69
C TYR A 868 14.07 -12.50 13.73
N MET A 869 12.77 -12.24 13.59
CA MET A 869 11.99 -11.40 14.50
C MET A 869 11.31 -12.27 15.57
N PRO A 870 11.76 -12.22 16.85
CA PRO A 870 11.43 -13.24 17.84
C PRO A 870 10.01 -13.13 18.41
N ASN A 871 9.37 -11.97 18.33
CA ASN A 871 8.01 -11.77 18.86
C ASN A 871 6.89 -12.16 17.88
N GLY A 872 7.21 -12.43 16.62
CA GLY A 872 6.26 -12.80 15.57
C GLY A 872 5.71 -11.59 14.81
N SER A 873 4.49 -11.72 14.27
CA SER A 873 3.78 -10.61 13.61
C SER A 873 2.92 -9.83 14.61
N LEU A 874 2.71 -8.54 14.35
CA LEU A 874 1.78 -7.70 15.10
C LEU A 874 0.37 -8.31 15.12
N GLY A 875 -0.08 -8.89 14.00
CA GLY A 875 -1.36 -9.60 13.91
C GLY A 875 -1.48 -10.76 14.91
N SER A 876 -0.44 -11.60 15.04
CA SER A 876 -0.44 -12.69 16.04
C SER A 876 -0.48 -12.16 17.48
N ILE A 877 0.15 -11.02 17.74
CA ILE A 877 0.16 -10.38 19.07
C ILE A 877 -1.18 -9.72 19.39
N LEU A 878 -1.87 -9.15 18.40
CA LEU A 878 -3.18 -8.51 18.56
C LEU A 878 -4.34 -9.51 18.65
N HIS A 879 -4.26 -10.66 17.95
CA HIS A 879 -5.41 -11.55 17.77
C HIS A 879 -5.25 -12.97 18.36
N GLU A 880 -4.02 -13.48 18.55
CA GLU A 880 -3.80 -14.88 18.97
C GLU A 880 -3.35 -15.01 20.44
N ARG A 881 -2.69 -14.00 21.02
CA ARG A 881 -2.22 -14.01 22.42
C ARG A 881 -3.35 -13.80 23.44
N THR A 882 -4.16 -14.83 23.63
CA THR A 882 -5.29 -14.91 24.59
C THR A 882 -4.86 -15.03 26.07
N GLY A 883 -3.98 -14.14 26.55
CA GLY A 883 -3.35 -14.25 27.88
C GLY A 883 -2.96 -12.92 28.56
N SER A 884 -3.96 -12.28 29.19
CA SER A 884 -3.91 -11.27 30.28
C SER A 884 -3.00 -10.02 30.24
N ASN A 885 -1.93 -9.98 29.45
CA ASN A 885 -1.14 -8.77 29.18
C ASN A 885 -1.28 -8.45 27.70
N GLY A 886 -2.33 -7.69 27.35
CA GLY A 886 -2.45 -7.08 26.04
C GLY A 886 -1.32 -6.08 25.79
N LEU A 887 -1.03 -5.77 24.53
CA LEU A 887 0.01 -4.81 24.20
C LEU A 887 -0.43 -3.41 24.67
N GLU A 888 0.35 -2.81 25.57
CA GLU A 888 0.05 -1.52 26.23
C GLU A 888 0.04 -0.34 25.26
N TRP A 889 -0.70 0.74 25.58
CA TRP A 889 -0.86 1.88 24.67
C TRP A 889 0.46 2.48 24.21
N GLU A 890 1.40 2.75 25.14
CA GLU A 890 2.74 3.25 24.83
C GLU A 890 3.48 2.35 23.80
N LEU A 891 3.34 1.03 23.89
CA LEU A 891 3.92 0.10 22.91
C LEU A 891 3.14 0.09 21.58
N ARG A 892 1.80 0.22 21.59
CA ARG A 892 1.00 0.33 20.36
C ARG A 892 1.38 1.60 19.60
N TYR A 893 1.53 2.69 20.32
CA TYR A 893 1.90 3.99 19.82
C TYR A 893 3.34 4.00 19.26
N GLN A 894 4.30 3.38 19.95
CA GLN A 894 5.66 3.19 19.42
C GLN A 894 5.68 2.32 18.15
N ILE A 895 4.85 1.27 18.09
CA ILE A 895 4.67 0.42 16.90
C ILE A 895 4.04 1.21 15.74
N LEU A 896 3.01 2.01 16.01
CA LEU A 896 2.35 2.88 15.03
C LEU A 896 3.33 3.92 14.47
N LEU A 897 4.05 4.62 15.34
CA LEU A 897 5.03 5.64 14.98
C LEU A 897 6.23 5.05 14.20
N GLY A 898 6.73 3.87 14.59
CA GLY A 898 7.80 3.19 13.88
C GLY A 898 7.37 2.66 12.51
N ALA A 899 6.15 2.11 12.38
CA ALA A 899 5.58 1.72 11.10
C ALA A 899 5.35 2.94 10.18
N ALA A 900 4.83 4.05 10.72
CA ALA A 900 4.69 5.31 9.99
C ALA A 900 6.04 5.86 9.51
N GLN A 901 7.10 5.77 10.33
CA GLN A 901 8.46 6.15 9.93
C GLN A 901 9.02 5.24 8.83
N GLY A 902 8.79 3.92 8.91
CA GLY A 902 9.18 2.97 7.86
C GLY A 902 8.47 3.25 6.52
N LEU A 903 7.18 3.57 6.55
CA LEU A 903 6.42 3.95 5.37
C LEU A 903 6.79 5.33 4.82
N ALA A 904 7.11 6.30 5.69
CA ALA A 904 7.58 7.61 5.27
C ALA A 904 8.91 7.50 4.50
N TYR A 905 9.86 6.73 5.03
CA TYR A 905 11.11 6.42 4.34
C TYR A 905 10.87 5.77 2.97
N LEU A 906 9.98 4.76 2.91
CA LEU A 906 9.63 4.06 1.67
C LEU A 906 9.00 4.98 0.62
N HIS A 907 8.10 5.88 1.03
CA HIS A 907 7.31 6.72 0.11
C HIS A 907 8.01 8.03 -0.28
N HIS A 908 8.96 8.54 0.52
CA HIS A 908 9.53 9.88 0.33
C HIS A 908 11.06 9.95 0.28
N ASP A 909 11.77 9.03 0.95
CA ASP A 909 13.24 9.07 1.03
C ASP A 909 13.89 8.04 0.07
N CYS A 910 13.18 6.97 -0.29
CA CYS A 910 13.55 6.04 -1.36
C CYS A 910 13.37 6.71 -2.75
N VAL A 911 14.30 6.44 -3.68
CA VAL A 911 14.22 6.95 -5.06
C VAL A 911 14.61 5.82 -6.03
N PRO A 912 13.74 5.43 -6.98
CA PRO A 912 12.32 5.82 -7.05
C PRO A 912 11.57 5.39 -5.76
N PRO A 913 10.49 6.10 -5.37
CA PRO A 913 9.67 5.74 -4.21
C PRO A 913 9.21 4.28 -4.27
N ILE A 914 9.07 3.64 -3.11
CA ILE A 914 8.69 2.22 -3.00
C ILE A 914 7.34 2.14 -2.30
N VAL A 915 6.28 1.82 -3.04
CA VAL A 915 4.99 1.49 -2.43
C VAL A 915 4.92 -0.01 -2.21
N HIS A 916 4.76 -0.41 -0.95
CA HIS A 916 4.81 -1.81 -0.52
C HIS A 916 3.61 -2.64 -1.02
N ARG A 917 2.44 -2.01 -1.16
CA ARG A 917 1.17 -2.58 -1.66
C ARG A 917 0.64 -3.82 -0.91
N ASP A 918 1.20 -4.14 0.26
CA ASP A 918 0.72 -5.22 1.13
C ASP A 918 1.03 -4.90 2.60
N ILE A 919 0.49 -3.79 3.09
CA ILE A 919 0.63 -3.37 4.49
C ILE A 919 -0.57 -3.86 5.28
N LYS A 920 -0.32 -4.78 6.21
CA LYS A 920 -1.30 -5.39 7.12
C LYS A 920 -0.59 -5.79 8.42
N ALA A 921 -1.32 -5.97 9.52
CA ALA A 921 -0.74 -6.34 10.81
C ALA A 921 0.10 -7.65 10.77
N ASN A 922 -0.20 -8.57 9.85
CA ASN A 922 0.60 -9.79 9.66
C ASN A 922 1.96 -9.56 8.96
N ASN A 923 2.12 -8.43 8.27
CA ASN A 923 3.34 -8.03 7.57
C ASN A 923 4.18 -6.99 8.36
N ILE A 924 3.74 -6.61 9.56
CA ILE A 924 4.56 -5.87 10.53
C ILE A 924 5.08 -6.91 11.52
N LEU A 925 6.38 -7.21 11.45
CA LEU A 925 7.07 -8.10 12.37
C LEU A 925 7.60 -7.32 13.58
N ILE A 926 7.63 -7.96 14.74
CA ILE A 926 8.01 -7.32 16.01
C ILE A 926 9.36 -7.85 16.50
N GLY A 927 10.28 -6.92 16.76
CA GLY A 927 11.62 -7.18 17.28
C GLY A 927 11.66 -7.63 18.74
N LEU A 928 12.86 -7.68 19.32
CA LEU A 928 13.06 -8.16 20.69
C LEU A 928 12.60 -7.13 21.72
N GLU A 929 12.78 -5.84 21.44
CA GLU A 929 12.42 -4.70 22.28
C GLU A 929 11.07 -4.07 21.85
N PHE A 930 10.24 -4.87 21.15
CA PHE A 930 8.95 -4.49 20.55
C PHE A 930 9.01 -3.48 19.39
N GLU A 931 10.15 -3.33 18.75
CA GLU A 931 10.32 -2.46 17.58
C GLU A 931 9.58 -3.01 16.35
N PRO A 932 8.87 -2.17 15.57
CA PRO A 932 8.16 -2.62 14.37
C PRO A 932 9.07 -2.69 13.14
N TYR A 933 8.96 -3.77 12.36
CA TYR A 933 9.67 -4.00 11.11
C TYR A 933 8.69 -4.38 9.99
N ILE A 934 8.58 -3.54 8.97
CA ILE A 934 7.78 -3.81 7.76
C ILE A 934 8.42 -4.97 6.96
N ALA A 935 7.63 -5.93 6.47
CA ALA A 935 8.08 -7.16 5.83
C ALA A 935 7.15 -7.71 4.72
N ASP A 936 7.65 -8.70 3.97
CA ASP A 936 7.07 -9.30 2.74
C ASP A 936 6.92 -8.32 1.56
N PHE A 937 8.07 -7.92 1.00
CA PHE A 937 8.16 -7.01 -0.15
C PHE A 937 7.91 -7.73 -1.49
N GLY A 938 7.33 -8.95 -1.49
CA GLY A 938 7.04 -9.73 -2.70
C GLY A 938 6.05 -9.06 -3.66
N LEU A 939 5.29 -8.07 -3.19
CA LEU A 939 4.39 -7.22 -3.98
C LEU A 939 4.85 -5.75 -4.09
N ALA A 940 6.00 -5.38 -3.53
CA ALA A 940 6.48 -4.00 -3.57
C ALA A 940 6.74 -3.53 -5.01
N LYS A 941 6.29 -2.32 -5.35
CA LYS A 941 6.57 -1.67 -6.63
C LYS A 941 7.54 -0.51 -6.39
N LEU A 942 8.63 -0.50 -7.16
CA LEU A 942 9.39 0.72 -7.42
C LEU A 942 8.47 1.62 -8.26
N VAL A 943 7.89 2.61 -7.60
CA VAL A 943 6.93 3.54 -8.18
C VAL A 943 7.71 4.60 -8.94
N ASP A 944 7.72 4.45 -10.25
CA ASP A 944 7.89 5.56 -11.17
C ASP A 944 6.72 6.54 -10.93
N ASP A 945 6.91 7.47 -9.97
CA ASP A 945 5.89 8.32 -9.32
C ASP A 945 4.65 8.56 -10.19
N GLY A 946 3.50 8.04 -9.73
CA GLY A 946 2.28 7.97 -10.54
C GLY A 946 1.20 7.08 -9.93
N ASP A 947 1.58 5.94 -9.33
CA ASP A 947 0.66 4.92 -8.79
C ASP A 947 -0.21 5.36 -7.58
N PHE A 948 -0.09 6.59 -7.08
CA PHE A 948 -0.84 7.06 -5.90
C PHE A 948 -2.38 7.09 -6.07
N ALA A 949 -2.90 6.76 -7.25
CA ALA A 949 -4.33 6.70 -7.55
C ALA A 949 -4.90 5.26 -7.58
N ARG A 950 -4.71 4.47 -6.52
CA ARG A 950 -5.55 3.30 -6.16
C ARG A 950 -5.40 2.97 -4.66
N SER A 951 -6.38 3.39 -3.86
CA SER A 951 -6.65 2.88 -2.52
C SER A 951 -7.97 2.11 -2.53
N SER A 952 -8.11 1.04 -1.75
CA SER A 952 -9.44 0.48 -1.51
C SER A 952 -10.32 1.48 -0.73
N ASN A 953 -11.63 1.45 -0.97
CA ASN A 953 -12.59 2.35 -0.34
C ASN A 953 -13.37 1.60 0.75
N THR A 954 -12.87 1.65 1.98
CA THR A 954 -13.61 1.20 3.17
C THR A 954 -13.71 2.36 4.16
N VAL A 955 -14.90 2.96 4.25
CA VAL A 955 -15.20 4.00 5.25
C VAL A 955 -15.87 3.34 6.45
N ALA A 956 -15.16 3.24 7.57
CA ALA A 956 -15.74 2.90 8.87
C ALA A 956 -15.93 4.20 9.68
N GLY A 957 -17.18 4.52 10.03
CA GLY A 957 -17.53 5.81 10.62
C GLY A 957 -17.67 5.80 12.15
N ILE A 958 -16.69 6.40 12.82
CA ILE A 958 -16.82 7.10 14.13
C ILE A 958 -16.92 6.22 15.41
N GLU A 959 -16.46 6.82 16.52
CA GLU A 959 -16.48 6.35 17.93
C GLU A 959 -15.93 4.93 18.23
N VAL A 960 -14.59 4.84 18.31
CA VAL A 960 -13.89 3.74 19.00
C VAL A 960 -13.18 4.29 20.25
N LEU A 961 -13.89 4.31 21.37
CA LEU A 961 -13.28 4.21 22.70
C LEU A 961 -13.77 2.92 23.35
N ASP A 962 -12.86 1.95 23.45
CA ASP A 962 -13.06 0.65 24.11
C ASP A 962 -13.31 0.87 25.62
N GLU A 963 -14.27 0.17 26.24
CA GLU A 963 -14.61 0.34 27.66
C GLU A 963 -13.41 0.13 28.60
N SER A 964 -12.39 -0.63 28.18
CA SER A 964 -11.13 -0.78 28.94
C SER A 964 -10.35 0.53 29.10
N LEU A 965 -10.57 1.52 28.23
CA LEU A 965 -9.91 2.82 28.28
C LEU A 965 -10.41 3.70 29.43
N LEU A 966 -11.60 3.41 30.00
CA LEU A 966 -12.12 4.06 31.21
C LEU A 966 -11.25 3.81 32.47
N SER A 967 -10.18 3.01 32.35
CA SER A 967 -9.18 2.76 33.39
C SER A 967 -7.82 3.46 33.16
N ARG A 968 -7.64 4.16 32.02
CA ARG A 968 -6.40 4.87 31.65
C ARG A 968 -6.41 6.33 32.08
N SER A 969 -5.27 7.02 31.97
CA SER A 969 -5.23 8.46 32.21
C SER A 969 -5.95 9.25 31.11
N GLU A 970 -6.51 10.39 31.48
CA GLU A 970 -7.17 11.33 30.54
C GLU A 970 -6.24 11.71 29.37
N SER A 971 -4.94 11.87 29.66
CA SER A 971 -3.89 12.08 28.66
C SER A 971 -3.63 10.90 27.71
N GLU A 972 -3.70 9.64 28.17
CA GLU A 972 -3.61 8.48 27.26
C GLU A 972 -4.84 8.43 26.33
N ILE A 973 -6.02 8.76 26.85
CA ILE A 973 -7.26 8.81 26.06
C ILE A 973 -7.16 9.92 25.00
N GLU A 974 -6.61 11.08 25.36
CA GLU A 974 -6.36 12.18 24.42
C GLU A 974 -5.34 11.80 23.33
N GLU A 975 -4.19 11.21 23.68
CA GLU A 975 -3.23 10.66 22.71
C GLU A 975 -3.89 9.64 21.75
N MET A 976 -4.75 8.76 22.29
CA MET A 976 -5.48 7.76 21.49
C MET A 976 -6.48 8.41 20.52
N MET A 977 -7.20 9.43 20.96
CA MET A 977 -8.15 10.17 20.11
C MET A 977 -7.44 11.01 19.05
N GLN A 978 -6.32 11.66 19.38
CA GLN A 978 -5.49 12.39 18.43
C GLN A 978 -4.90 11.44 17.37
N ALA A 979 -4.37 10.28 17.78
CA ALA A 979 -3.85 9.25 16.87
C ALA A 979 -4.96 8.63 15.97
N LEU A 980 -6.17 8.44 16.52
CA LEU A 980 -7.34 8.01 15.74
C LEU A 980 -7.78 9.08 14.73
N GLY A 981 -7.71 10.36 15.10
CA GLY A 981 -7.93 11.49 14.20
C GLY A 981 -6.96 11.50 13.01
N ILE A 982 -5.67 11.26 13.25
CA ILE A 982 -4.67 11.07 12.18
C ILE A 982 -5.03 9.88 11.29
N ALA A 983 -5.45 8.75 11.87
CA ALA A 983 -5.88 7.58 11.10
C ALA A 983 -7.10 7.85 10.22
N LEU A 984 -8.09 8.61 10.71
CA LEU A 984 -9.25 9.04 9.93
C LEU A 984 -8.85 9.95 8.75
N LEU A 985 -7.90 10.86 8.95
CA LEU A 985 -7.34 11.67 7.86
C LEU A 985 -6.64 10.79 6.80
N CYS A 986 -5.93 9.74 7.21
CA CYS A 986 -5.27 8.80 6.29
C CYS A 986 -6.26 8.03 5.37
N VAL A 987 -7.50 7.81 5.82
CA VAL A 987 -8.53 7.07 5.09
C VAL A 987 -9.63 7.95 4.47
N ASN A 988 -9.44 9.27 4.44
CA ASN A 988 -10.39 10.22 3.83
C ASN A 988 -10.79 9.77 2.41
N SER A 989 -12.08 9.85 2.07
CA SER A 989 -12.61 9.55 0.74
C SER A 989 -11.98 10.40 -0.38
N THR A 990 -11.51 11.61 -0.08
CA THR A 990 -10.81 12.49 -1.02
C THR A 990 -9.30 12.20 -0.97
N PRO A 991 -8.64 11.67 -2.02
CA PRO A 991 -7.22 11.32 -1.95
C PRO A 991 -6.29 12.52 -1.72
N ASP A 992 -6.64 13.69 -2.28
CA ASP A 992 -5.84 14.93 -2.16
C ASP A 992 -5.94 15.59 -0.77
N GLU A 993 -6.88 15.16 0.08
CA GLU A 993 -7.03 15.61 1.47
C GLU A 993 -6.35 14.68 2.48
N ARG A 994 -5.67 13.62 2.01
CA ARG A 994 -4.94 12.68 2.87
C ARG A 994 -3.54 13.22 3.21
N PRO A 995 -3.10 13.14 4.47
CA PRO A 995 -1.73 13.49 4.85
C PRO A 995 -0.74 12.52 4.20
N THR A 996 0.44 13.00 3.82
CA THR A 996 1.51 12.10 3.37
C THR A 996 2.03 11.28 4.57
N MET A 997 2.70 10.15 4.33
CA MET A 997 3.27 9.38 5.45
C MET A 997 4.34 10.17 6.22
N LYS A 998 4.94 11.18 5.60
CA LYS A 998 5.84 12.14 6.25
C LYS A 998 5.09 13.04 7.24
N ASP A 999 3.91 13.53 6.85
CA ASP A 999 3.03 14.33 7.71
C ASP A 999 2.41 13.48 8.83
N VAL A 1000 1.98 12.25 8.54
CA VAL A 1000 1.52 11.27 9.55
C VAL A 1000 2.61 11.03 10.60
N SER A 1001 3.85 10.83 10.16
CA SER A 1001 5.02 10.67 11.05
C SER A 1001 5.40 11.96 11.81
N ALA A 1002 4.99 13.14 11.33
CA ALA A 1002 5.19 14.41 12.01
C ALA A 1002 4.09 14.68 13.06
N MET A 1003 2.82 14.63 12.66
CA MET A 1003 1.66 14.78 13.55
C MET A 1003 1.70 13.77 14.68
N LEU A 1004 2.09 12.51 14.42
CA LEU A 1004 2.29 11.54 15.50
C LEU A 1004 3.36 12.02 16.48
N LYS A 1005 4.54 12.48 16.03
CA LYS A 1005 5.59 12.99 16.97
C LYS A 1005 5.13 14.20 17.78
N GLU A 1006 4.27 15.04 17.21
CA GLU A 1006 3.76 16.25 17.87
C GLU A 1006 2.91 15.88 19.10
N ILE A 1007 2.02 14.89 18.98
CA ILE A 1007 1.25 14.30 20.10
C ILE A 1007 2.15 13.98 21.31
N LYS A 1008 3.31 13.34 21.09
CA LYS A 1008 4.21 12.96 22.18
C LYS A 1008 5.03 14.14 22.75
N HIS A 1009 5.20 15.22 21.99
CA HIS A 1009 5.89 16.42 22.49
C HIS A 1009 5.01 17.30 23.39
N GLU A 1010 3.68 17.15 23.38
CA GLU A 1010 2.81 17.84 24.35
C GLU A 1010 2.84 17.21 25.77
N ARG A 1011 3.58 16.09 25.94
CA ARG A 1011 3.66 15.28 27.17
C ARG A 1011 5.03 15.33 27.89
N GLU A 1012 6.05 15.96 27.31
CA GLU A 1012 7.43 16.09 27.87
C GLU A 1012 7.76 17.49 28.39
#